data_AF-Q3A5K5-F1
#
_entry.id   AF-Q3A5K5-F1
#
_cell.length_a   1.000
_cell.length_b   1.000
_cell.length_c   1.000
_cell.angle_alpha   90.00
_cell.angle_beta   90.00
_cell.angle_gamma   90.00
#
_symmetry.space_group_name_H-M   'P 1'
#
loop_
_entity.id
_entity.type
_entity.pdbx_description
1 polymer ?
#
loop_
_entity_poly.entity_id
_entity_poly.type
_entity_poly.pdbx_seq_one_letter_code
_entity_poly.pdbx_strand_id
1 'polypeptide(L)'
;MNLFSQASSFSSEPLASRMRPRTLEEYVGQDHILGEGRLLRRAIRADQLSSLIFYGPPGTGKTTLAQVIANSTASRFVSMNAVLSGVKDLREAIEDARQSQEYYDKRTILFVDEVHRWNKSQQDALLPWVEKGTIILIGATTENPYFEVNKALVSRSRVFQLLGLTEENLRQIVTQTLQDKQRGYGKWQVEFEPDALDHLVRVASGDARSLLNALQLAVETTPESFPPPANSRIHITLSAAEESIQQKAVLYDKEGDYHFDTISAFIKSLRGSDPDAALYWMARMVRAGEDPRYIFRRMLISASEDVGMADPYALGVVEAAASAFDRVGLPEGQFHLTQATLYLATCPKSNSSLAFFDALEAVAKEEAEVPNHLRDSSRDEHSFGHGKGYKYPHAFRDHWVAQQYLPGTLKGRIFYQPTGQGYEGSIQTQVIRHREEQLDRMLEETPETLSFSPGDKERDRWIRRVQGTSSSRKKLLKALVEPMQIGRSDRIFLAPLRWNQLFWELFRKVPEGGLTALADQEDYRNLVEFSMESLPESERPLLVDRSLKDPRWLEHPDLQPLTWEHIVLDGVLDQQDELFPQILEEKLAPKGWFTGCLPLPGAGSRLSELLKGRVEDKLLSRIEEGEELFYTERAPYPQKERMENLADLTLVEWTQLPIEESLVPNAQWLAPWFKDLPGSWFNYVSRNLGEDEIRRIRALLQPEKLPSSFPWTRNWLIYRLRKSAT
;
A
#
# COMPACT_ATOMS: atom_id res chain seq x y z
N MET A 1 -22.87 44.23 -62.59
CA MET A 1 -21.88 45.07 -61.86
C MET A 1 -22.62 45.77 -60.73
N ASN A 2 -22.37 45.39 -59.47
CA ASN A 2 -22.95 46.06 -58.31
C ASN A 2 -21.94 47.07 -57.78
N LEU A 3 -22.25 48.36 -57.95
CA LEU A 3 -21.42 49.51 -57.62
C LEU A 3 -21.44 49.90 -56.11
N PHE A 4 -21.93 49.03 -55.23
CA PHE A 4 -22.12 49.33 -53.79
C PHE A 4 -21.30 48.45 -52.83
N SER A 5 -20.40 47.59 -53.32
CA SER A 5 -19.59 46.70 -52.46
C SER A 5 -18.20 47.23 -52.11
N GLN A 6 -17.93 48.53 -52.25
CA GLN A 6 -16.56 49.08 -52.15
C GLN A 6 -16.30 50.05 -50.98
N ALA A 7 -17.19 50.16 -50.00
CA ALA A 7 -16.97 51.08 -48.88
C ALA A 7 -17.29 50.46 -47.50
N SER A 8 -16.48 49.48 -47.08
CA SER A 8 -16.27 49.10 -45.66
C SER A 8 -15.19 48.01 -45.57
N SER A 9 -13.92 48.34 -45.84
CA SER A 9 -12.83 47.36 -45.86
C SER A 9 -12.00 47.33 -44.56
N PHE A 10 -12.66 47.29 -43.41
CA PHE A 10 -12.08 46.66 -42.22
C PHE A 10 -12.88 45.39 -41.97
N SER A 11 -12.24 44.24 -42.20
CA SER A 11 -12.80 42.93 -41.84
C SER A 11 -13.22 42.98 -40.38
N SER A 12 -14.47 42.62 -40.08
CA SER A 12 -15.01 42.51 -38.71
C SER A 12 -14.37 41.36 -37.91
N GLU A 13 -13.34 40.71 -38.46
CA GLU A 13 -12.63 39.61 -37.81
C GLU A 13 -11.68 40.12 -36.72
N PRO A 14 -11.63 39.43 -35.55
CA PRO A 14 -10.69 39.74 -34.48
C PRO A 14 -9.23 39.74 -34.96
N LEU A 15 -8.39 40.58 -34.37
CA LEU A 15 -6.98 40.70 -34.72
C LEU A 15 -6.25 39.36 -34.61
N ALA A 16 -6.55 38.57 -33.57
CA ALA A 16 -5.98 37.24 -33.39
C ALA A 16 -6.29 36.26 -34.53
N SER A 17 -7.42 36.44 -35.24
CA SER A 17 -7.76 35.66 -36.44
C SER A 17 -7.06 36.24 -37.68
N ARG A 18 -7.06 37.57 -37.83
CA ARG A 18 -6.38 38.26 -38.94
C ARG A 18 -4.88 37.94 -38.98
N MET A 19 -4.22 38.01 -37.83
CA MET A 19 -2.77 37.83 -37.70
C MET A 19 -2.29 36.37 -37.69
N ARG A 20 -3.15 35.38 -37.98
CA ARG A 20 -2.72 33.98 -38.05
C ARG A 20 -1.61 33.79 -39.09
N PRO A 21 -0.45 33.19 -38.72
CA PRO A 21 0.59 32.78 -39.65
C PRO A 21 0.06 32.00 -40.85
N ARG A 22 0.58 32.31 -42.04
CA ARG A 22 0.23 31.61 -43.30
C ARG A 22 1.24 30.54 -43.68
N THR A 23 2.50 30.76 -43.33
CA THR A 23 3.65 29.91 -43.64
C THR A 23 4.40 29.53 -42.36
N LEU A 24 5.29 28.55 -42.46
CA LEU A 24 6.16 28.16 -41.34
C LEU A 24 7.11 29.28 -40.93
N GLU A 25 7.49 30.15 -41.87
CA GLU A 25 8.38 31.29 -41.64
C GLU A 25 7.69 32.44 -40.88
N GLU A 26 6.36 32.56 -40.97
CA GLU A 26 5.57 33.50 -40.17
C GLU A 26 5.29 32.97 -38.75
N TYR A 27 5.46 31.67 -38.51
CA TYR A 27 5.12 31.04 -37.24
C TYR A 27 6.18 31.34 -36.17
N VAL A 28 5.76 31.97 -35.07
CA VAL A 28 6.67 32.39 -33.99
C VAL A 28 6.63 31.37 -32.83
N GLY A 29 7.82 30.98 -32.37
CA GLY A 29 8.03 30.04 -31.27
C GLY A 29 8.02 28.57 -31.68
N GLN A 30 8.08 27.68 -30.68
CA GLN A 30 8.11 26.22 -30.85
C GLN A 30 9.36 25.68 -31.59
N ASP A 31 10.51 26.34 -31.46
CA ASP A 31 11.77 25.95 -32.15
C ASP A 31 12.24 24.52 -31.82
N HIS A 32 11.86 23.99 -30.66
CA HIS A 32 12.16 22.61 -30.29
C HIS A 32 11.50 21.57 -31.20
N ILE A 33 10.36 21.90 -31.82
CA ILE A 33 9.64 21.03 -32.78
C ILE A 33 9.69 21.55 -34.22
N LEU A 34 9.80 22.86 -34.44
CA LEU A 34 9.76 23.52 -35.75
C LEU A 34 11.08 24.21 -36.15
N GLY A 35 12.13 24.11 -35.34
CA GLY A 35 13.46 24.61 -35.69
C GLY A 35 14.02 23.96 -36.96
N GLU A 36 15.07 24.56 -37.53
CA GLU A 36 15.73 23.98 -38.70
C GLU A 36 16.23 22.56 -38.43
N GLY A 37 16.04 21.65 -39.40
CA GLY A 37 16.40 20.24 -39.26
C GLY A 37 15.47 19.38 -38.40
N ARG A 38 14.50 19.96 -37.67
CA ARG A 38 13.55 19.20 -36.84
C ARG A 38 12.60 18.34 -37.66
N LEU A 39 12.21 17.21 -37.08
CA LEU A 39 11.42 16.16 -37.75
C LEU A 39 10.08 16.67 -38.29
N LEU A 40 9.33 17.44 -37.49
CA LEU A 40 8.02 17.95 -37.90
C LEU A 40 8.17 18.93 -39.07
N ARG A 41 9.10 19.90 -39.00
CA ARG A 41 9.37 20.83 -40.11
C ARG A 41 9.80 20.12 -41.39
N ARG A 42 10.65 19.09 -41.29
CA ARG A 42 11.06 18.27 -42.44
C ARG A 42 9.88 17.49 -43.04
N ALA A 43 9.03 16.90 -42.20
CA ALA A 43 7.86 16.14 -42.64
C ALA A 43 6.82 17.04 -43.35
N ILE A 44 6.59 18.25 -42.83
CA ILE A 44 5.71 19.24 -43.47
C ILE A 44 6.27 19.65 -44.85
N ARG A 45 7.56 19.99 -44.93
CA ARG A 45 8.20 20.39 -46.20
C ARG A 45 8.25 19.27 -47.24
N ALA A 46 8.33 18.02 -46.81
CA ALA A 46 8.34 16.86 -47.69
C ALA A 46 6.94 16.33 -48.05
N ASP A 47 5.87 16.94 -47.53
CA ASP A 47 4.48 16.46 -47.62
C ASP A 47 4.32 14.98 -47.20
N GLN A 48 5.06 14.57 -46.17
CA GLN A 48 5.11 13.20 -45.63
C GLN A 48 4.58 13.17 -44.19
N LEU A 49 3.36 13.69 -44.00
CA LEU A 49 2.72 13.76 -42.70
C LEU A 49 1.96 12.48 -42.37
N SER A 50 2.21 11.97 -41.16
CA SER A 50 1.34 11.00 -40.49
C SER A 50 0.35 11.73 -39.58
N SER A 51 -0.62 11.03 -39.00
CA SER A 51 -1.50 11.61 -37.99
C SER A 51 -0.70 12.22 -36.82
N LEU A 52 -1.16 13.36 -36.35
CA LEU A 52 -0.52 14.21 -35.33
C LEU A 52 -1.51 14.51 -34.20
N ILE A 53 -0.99 14.66 -32.99
CA ILE A 53 -1.72 15.22 -31.86
C ILE A 53 -0.87 16.35 -31.26
N PHE A 54 -1.40 17.57 -31.29
CA PHE A 54 -0.84 18.74 -30.65
C PHE A 54 -1.46 18.92 -29.28
N TYR A 55 -0.62 19.02 -28.24
CA TYR A 55 -1.08 19.35 -26.90
C TYR A 55 -0.26 20.49 -26.28
N GLY A 56 -0.86 21.25 -25.38
CA GLY A 56 -0.21 22.38 -24.72
C GLY A 56 -1.19 23.50 -24.39
N PRO A 57 -0.76 24.55 -23.66
CA PRO A 57 -1.64 25.57 -23.13
C PRO A 57 -2.38 26.37 -24.23
N PRO A 58 -3.47 27.09 -23.89
CA PRO A 58 -4.17 27.95 -24.83
C PRO A 58 -3.25 29.04 -25.40
N GLY A 59 -3.50 29.46 -26.64
CA GLY A 59 -2.75 30.57 -27.24
C GLY A 59 -1.34 30.25 -27.74
N THR A 60 -0.88 29.00 -27.62
CA THR A 60 0.44 28.54 -28.11
C THR A 60 0.52 28.29 -29.61
N GLY A 61 -0.63 28.33 -30.30
CA GLY A 61 -0.70 28.24 -31.76
C GLY A 61 -1.10 26.87 -32.34
N LYS A 62 -1.68 25.94 -31.56
CA LYS A 62 -2.14 24.62 -32.05
C LYS A 62 -3.01 24.67 -33.32
N THR A 63 -4.12 25.41 -33.28
CA THR A 63 -5.04 25.60 -34.43
C THR A 63 -4.32 26.27 -35.61
N THR A 64 -3.47 27.25 -35.31
CA THR A 64 -2.68 27.98 -36.31
C THR A 64 -1.68 27.05 -37.00
N LEU A 65 -0.99 26.19 -36.25
CA LEU A 65 -0.02 25.24 -36.78
C LEU A 65 -0.70 24.23 -37.71
N ALA A 66 -1.88 23.72 -37.33
CA ALA A 66 -2.67 22.86 -38.21
C ALA A 66 -3.02 23.55 -39.54
N GLN A 67 -3.38 24.84 -39.49
CA GLN A 67 -3.67 25.62 -40.69
C GLN A 67 -2.41 25.88 -41.56
N VAL A 68 -1.27 26.18 -40.95
CA VAL A 68 0.01 26.36 -41.66
C VAL A 68 0.43 25.05 -42.33
N ILE A 69 0.25 23.92 -41.64
CA ILE A 69 0.48 22.59 -42.20
C ILE A 69 -0.42 22.38 -43.42
N ALA A 70 -1.71 22.61 -43.29
CA ALA A 70 -2.66 22.48 -44.39
C ALA A 70 -2.25 23.31 -45.62
N ASN A 71 -1.88 24.58 -45.41
CA ASN A 71 -1.45 25.47 -46.48
C ASN A 71 -0.13 25.05 -47.15
N SER A 72 0.68 24.24 -46.47
CA SER A 72 1.98 23.76 -46.95
C SER A 72 1.90 22.38 -47.64
N THR A 73 0.75 21.73 -47.61
CA THR A 73 0.54 20.35 -48.11
C THR A 73 -0.42 20.34 -49.30
N ALA A 74 -0.36 19.32 -50.16
CA ALA A 74 -1.30 19.16 -51.26
C ALA A 74 -2.67 18.58 -50.84
N SER A 75 -2.88 18.39 -49.52
CA SER A 75 -4.05 17.72 -48.96
C SER A 75 -5.25 18.68 -48.78
N ARG A 76 -6.46 18.14 -48.91
CA ARG A 76 -7.69 18.87 -48.55
C ARG A 76 -7.73 19.06 -47.04
N PHE A 77 -8.10 20.24 -46.56
CA PHE A 77 -8.24 20.51 -45.12
C PHE A 77 -9.71 20.59 -44.72
N VAL A 78 -10.07 19.84 -43.67
CA VAL A 78 -11.38 19.88 -43.03
C VAL A 78 -11.18 20.15 -41.54
N SER A 79 -11.85 21.16 -41.01
CA SER A 79 -11.75 21.56 -39.60
C SER A 79 -13.06 21.27 -38.88
N MET A 80 -12.95 20.65 -37.71
CA MET A 80 -14.06 20.34 -36.82
C MET A 80 -13.72 20.78 -35.40
N ASN A 81 -14.74 21.24 -34.67
CA ASN A 81 -14.62 21.50 -33.24
C ASN A 81 -15.36 20.39 -32.48
N ALA A 82 -14.65 19.64 -31.63
CA ALA A 82 -15.20 18.48 -30.95
C ALA A 82 -16.38 18.82 -30.00
N VAL A 83 -16.49 20.06 -29.53
CA VAL A 83 -17.58 20.53 -28.66
C VAL A 83 -18.89 20.72 -29.45
N LEU A 84 -18.78 21.24 -30.68
CA LEU A 84 -19.94 21.59 -31.50
C LEU A 84 -20.33 20.49 -32.48
N SER A 85 -19.44 19.54 -32.75
CA SER A 85 -19.62 18.53 -33.80
C SER A 85 -20.11 17.21 -33.23
N GLY A 86 -21.23 16.73 -33.74
CA GLY A 86 -21.80 15.42 -33.40
C GLY A 86 -21.19 14.27 -34.21
N VAL A 87 -21.62 13.04 -33.92
CA VAL A 87 -21.23 11.83 -34.68
C VAL A 87 -21.64 11.93 -36.16
N LYS A 88 -22.71 12.67 -36.46
CA LYS A 88 -23.22 12.85 -37.82
C LYS A 88 -22.24 13.67 -38.67
N ASP A 89 -21.82 14.84 -38.18
CA ASP A 89 -20.88 15.72 -38.89
C ASP A 89 -19.55 15.02 -39.15
N LEU A 90 -19.12 14.18 -38.21
CA LEU A 90 -17.93 13.35 -38.36
C LEU A 90 -18.07 12.34 -39.50
N ARG A 91 -19.22 11.65 -39.61
CA ARG A 91 -19.47 10.69 -40.69
C ARG A 91 -19.52 11.36 -42.05
N GLU A 92 -20.11 12.55 -42.13
CA GLU A 92 -20.16 13.35 -43.36
C GLU A 92 -18.74 13.77 -43.79
N ALA A 93 -17.92 14.27 -42.85
CA ALA A 93 -16.54 14.63 -43.13
C ALA A 93 -15.68 13.45 -43.62
N ILE A 94 -15.89 12.25 -43.06
CA ILE A 94 -15.20 11.02 -43.47
C ILE A 94 -15.65 10.58 -44.86
N GLU A 95 -16.94 10.62 -45.17
CA GLU A 95 -17.46 10.23 -46.49
C GLU A 95 -16.96 11.18 -47.58
N ASP A 96 -16.93 12.49 -47.31
CA ASP A 96 -16.35 13.49 -48.20
C ASP A 96 -14.84 13.26 -48.43
N ALA A 97 -14.11 12.87 -47.38
CA ALA A 97 -12.69 12.51 -47.49
C ALA A 97 -12.49 11.26 -48.35
N ARG A 98 -13.36 10.25 -48.20
CA ARG A 98 -13.33 9.01 -48.98
C ARG A 98 -13.58 9.29 -50.47
N GLN A 99 -14.59 10.09 -50.78
CA GLN A 99 -14.87 10.50 -52.17
C GLN A 99 -13.72 11.33 -52.76
N SER A 100 -13.14 12.22 -51.97
CA SER A 100 -11.99 13.03 -52.41
C SER A 100 -10.77 12.16 -52.74
N GLN A 101 -10.54 11.11 -51.97
CA GLN A 101 -9.48 10.13 -52.23
C GLN A 101 -9.80 9.26 -53.46
N GLU A 102 -11.03 8.77 -53.59
CA GLU A 102 -11.45 7.85 -54.66
C GLU A 102 -11.49 8.53 -56.05
N TYR A 103 -12.02 9.76 -56.13
CA TYR A 103 -12.20 10.44 -57.42
C TYR A 103 -11.04 11.35 -57.83
N TYR A 104 -10.26 11.85 -56.87
CA TYR A 104 -9.23 12.88 -57.13
C TYR A 104 -7.84 12.52 -56.62
N ASP A 105 -7.65 11.33 -56.03
CA ASP A 105 -6.40 10.90 -55.37
C ASP A 105 -5.83 11.94 -54.39
N LYS A 106 -6.74 12.70 -53.75
CA LYS A 106 -6.38 13.75 -52.78
C LYS A 106 -6.62 13.28 -51.36
N ARG A 107 -5.56 13.27 -50.57
CA ARG A 107 -5.63 13.01 -49.13
C ARG A 107 -6.34 14.15 -48.41
N THR A 108 -6.98 13.82 -47.30
CA THR A 108 -7.67 14.81 -46.46
C THR A 108 -7.01 14.89 -45.08
N ILE A 109 -6.64 16.09 -44.67
CA ILE A 109 -6.26 16.41 -43.29
C ILE A 109 -7.55 16.76 -42.55
N LEU A 110 -7.89 15.94 -41.55
CA LEU A 110 -8.98 16.20 -40.63
C LEU A 110 -8.42 16.82 -39.36
N PHE A 111 -8.64 18.12 -39.17
CA PHE A 111 -8.31 18.82 -37.94
C PHE A 111 -9.48 18.76 -36.96
N VAL A 112 -9.18 18.33 -35.74
CA VAL A 112 -10.16 18.24 -34.64
C VAL A 112 -9.64 19.07 -33.47
N ASP A 113 -10.28 20.21 -33.22
CA ASP A 113 -10.00 21.04 -32.05
C ASP A 113 -10.69 20.49 -30.80
N GLU A 114 -10.03 20.59 -29.66
CA GLU A 114 -10.46 20.05 -28.36
C GLU A 114 -10.82 18.56 -28.41
N VAL A 115 -9.98 17.74 -29.05
CA VAL A 115 -10.24 16.30 -29.29
C VAL A 115 -10.53 15.50 -28.00
N HIS A 116 -10.09 15.97 -26.82
CA HIS A 116 -10.42 15.40 -25.52
C HIS A 116 -11.92 15.44 -25.18
N ARG A 117 -12.70 16.34 -25.81
CA ARG A 117 -14.14 16.48 -25.57
C ARG A 117 -14.98 15.39 -26.22
N TRP A 118 -14.41 14.65 -27.18
CA TRP A 118 -15.09 13.50 -27.77
C TRP A 118 -15.06 12.30 -26.86
N ASN A 119 -16.20 11.62 -26.76
CA ASN A 119 -16.28 10.37 -26.04
C ASN A 119 -15.51 9.25 -26.76
N LYS A 120 -15.25 8.16 -26.05
CA LYS A 120 -14.48 7.01 -26.59
C LYS A 120 -15.06 6.46 -27.90
N SER A 121 -16.38 6.39 -28.05
CA SER A 121 -17.01 5.87 -29.26
C SER A 121 -16.81 6.75 -30.49
N GLN A 122 -16.78 8.08 -30.30
CA GLN A 122 -16.48 9.05 -31.37
C GLN A 122 -15.02 8.93 -31.82
N GLN A 123 -14.11 8.78 -30.85
CA GLN A 123 -12.69 8.56 -31.12
C GLN A 123 -12.43 7.23 -31.86
N ASP A 124 -13.09 6.15 -31.44
CA ASP A 124 -12.95 4.83 -32.06
C ASP A 124 -13.46 4.80 -33.50
N ALA A 125 -14.47 5.62 -33.82
CA ALA A 125 -15.01 5.73 -35.18
C ALA A 125 -13.99 6.26 -36.21
N LEU A 126 -12.93 6.95 -35.78
CA LEU A 126 -11.87 7.46 -36.64
C LEU A 126 -10.83 6.40 -37.02
N LEU A 127 -10.63 5.39 -36.18
CA LEU A 127 -9.51 4.45 -36.29
C LEU A 127 -9.39 3.78 -37.67
N PRO A 128 -10.47 3.23 -38.26
CA PRO A 128 -10.36 2.55 -39.55
C PRO A 128 -9.87 3.46 -40.68
N TRP A 129 -10.17 4.76 -40.59
CA TRP A 129 -9.88 5.74 -41.63
C TRP A 129 -8.47 6.33 -41.50
N VAL A 130 -7.98 6.42 -40.26
CA VAL A 130 -6.58 6.75 -39.98
C VAL A 130 -5.66 5.61 -40.42
N GLU A 131 -6.01 4.36 -40.12
CA GLU A 131 -5.21 3.18 -40.50
C GLU A 131 -5.10 2.99 -42.01
N LYS A 132 -6.19 3.23 -42.75
CA LYS A 132 -6.23 3.15 -44.22
C LYS A 132 -5.57 4.34 -44.91
N GLY A 133 -5.20 5.38 -44.17
CA GLY A 133 -4.65 6.62 -44.71
C GLY A 133 -5.64 7.47 -45.49
N THR A 134 -6.95 7.23 -45.34
CA THR A 134 -8.02 8.05 -45.94
C THR A 134 -8.03 9.45 -45.33
N ILE A 135 -7.75 9.54 -44.02
CA ILE A 135 -7.57 10.80 -43.31
C ILE A 135 -6.21 10.84 -42.62
N ILE A 136 -5.59 12.02 -42.64
CA ILE A 136 -4.49 12.39 -41.76
C ILE A 136 -5.13 13.17 -40.62
N LEU A 137 -5.18 12.58 -39.42
CA LEU A 137 -5.77 13.24 -38.26
C LEU A 137 -4.79 14.26 -37.69
N ILE A 138 -5.23 15.50 -37.45
CA ILE A 138 -4.53 16.46 -36.61
C ILE A 138 -5.44 16.80 -35.43
N GLY A 139 -5.21 16.17 -34.29
CA GLY A 139 -5.91 16.49 -33.05
C GLY A 139 -5.23 17.65 -32.33
N ALA A 140 -5.99 18.62 -31.83
CA ALA A 140 -5.52 19.60 -30.87
C ALA A 140 -6.23 19.41 -29.54
N THR A 141 -5.49 19.47 -28.44
CA THR A 141 -6.02 19.42 -27.09
C THR A 141 -5.21 20.36 -26.20
N THR A 142 -5.82 20.90 -25.16
CA THR A 142 -5.10 21.58 -24.09
C THR A 142 -4.60 20.50 -23.10
N GLU A 143 -5.44 19.51 -22.81
CA GLU A 143 -5.18 18.43 -21.85
C GLU A 143 -4.15 17.38 -22.33
N ASN A 144 -3.58 16.61 -21.40
CA ASN A 144 -2.57 15.58 -21.73
C ASN A 144 -3.21 14.43 -22.55
N PRO A 145 -2.75 14.20 -23.79
CA PRO A 145 -3.39 13.26 -24.71
C PRO A 145 -3.26 11.80 -24.29
N TYR A 146 -2.30 11.44 -23.42
CA TYR A 146 -2.16 10.05 -22.95
C TYR A 146 -3.27 9.61 -22.00
N PHE A 147 -4.03 10.56 -21.43
CA PHE A 147 -5.15 10.28 -20.53
C PHE A 147 -6.51 10.45 -21.22
N GLU A 148 -6.67 11.52 -21.99
CA GLU A 148 -7.97 11.96 -22.52
C GLU A 148 -8.27 11.47 -23.95
N VAL A 149 -7.22 11.12 -24.70
CA VAL A 149 -7.36 10.51 -26.02
C VAL A 149 -7.15 9.00 -25.89
N ASN A 150 -7.99 8.21 -26.56
CA ASN A 150 -7.89 6.75 -26.55
C ASN A 150 -6.51 6.32 -27.03
N LYS A 151 -5.88 5.41 -26.26
CA LYS A 151 -4.60 4.76 -26.56
C LYS A 151 -4.48 4.27 -28.00
N ALA A 152 -5.57 3.82 -28.62
CA ALA A 152 -5.57 3.38 -30.01
C ALA A 152 -5.29 4.50 -31.02
N LEU A 153 -5.80 5.72 -30.79
CA LEU A 153 -5.51 6.89 -31.62
C LEU A 153 -4.11 7.44 -31.33
N VAL A 154 -3.72 7.47 -30.05
CA VAL A 154 -2.39 7.91 -29.62
C VAL A 154 -1.32 7.02 -30.23
N SER A 155 -1.49 5.70 -30.26
CA SER A 155 -0.49 4.78 -30.84
C SER A 155 -0.32 4.91 -32.36
N ARG A 156 -1.31 5.50 -33.05
CA ARG A 156 -1.31 5.73 -34.52
C ARG A 156 -0.99 7.17 -34.89
N SER A 157 -0.72 8.02 -33.89
CA SER A 157 -0.44 9.44 -34.08
C SER A 157 0.90 9.81 -33.44
N ARG A 158 1.57 10.82 -33.99
CA ARG A 158 2.74 11.42 -33.35
C ARG A 158 2.28 12.55 -32.44
N VAL A 159 2.65 12.47 -31.18
CA VAL A 159 2.30 13.48 -30.17
C VAL A 159 3.39 14.54 -30.11
N PHE A 160 3.01 15.82 -30.22
CA PHE A 160 3.91 16.97 -30.14
C PHE A 160 3.40 17.96 -29.09
N GLN A 161 4.29 18.31 -28.15
CA GLN A 161 4.02 19.32 -27.13
C GLN A 161 4.34 20.72 -27.65
N LEU A 162 3.36 21.62 -27.56
CA LEU A 162 3.57 23.05 -27.72
C LEU A 162 3.76 23.68 -26.34
N LEU A 163 4.82 24.47 -26.18
CA LEU A 163 5.16 25.15 -24.94
C LEU A 163 4.57 26.56 -24.92
N GLY A 164 4.43 27.15 -23.72
CA GLY A 164 4.11 28.57 -23.58
C GLY A 164 5.13 29.44 -24.32
N LEU A 165 4.66 30.51 -24.99
CA LEU A 165 5.55 31.40 -25.73
C LEU A 165 6.41 32.23 -24.77
N THR A 166 7.68 32.43 -25.11
CA THR A 166 8.57 33.29 -24.33
C THR A 166 8.17 34.76 -24.50
N GLU A 167 8.60 35.62 -23.57
CA GLU A 167 8.37 37.07 -23.72
C GLU A 167 8.97 37.62 -25.02
N GLU A 168 10.11 37.10 -25.45
CA GLU A 168 10.74 37.45 -26.72
C GLU A 168 9.86 37.06 -27.92
N ASN A 169 9.29 35.85 -27.91
CA ASN A 169 8.33 35.42 -28.93
C ASN A 169 7.09 36.32 -28.97
N LEU A 170 6.55 36.68 -27.81
CA LEU A 170 5.40 37.58 -27.72
C LEU A 170 5.71 38.99 -28.26
N ARG A 171 6.89 39.54 -27.95
CA ARG A 171 7.37 40.81 -28.50
C ARG A 171 7.53 40.75 -30.02
N GLN A 172 8.01 39.63 -30.55
CA GLN A 172 8.12 39.41 -31.99
C GLN A 172 6.73 39.41 -32.65
N ILE A 173 5.72 38.76 -32.05
CA ILE A 173 4.35 38.76 -32.56
C ILE A 173 3.74 40.17 -32.56
N VAL A 174 3.97 40.96 -31.50
CA VAL A 174 3.54 42.37 -31.46
C VAL A 174 4.22 43.15 -32.58
N THR A 175 5.54 43.00 -32.74
CA THR A 175 6.31 43.69 -33.78
C THR A 175 5.78 43.35 -35.18
N GLN A 176 5.54 42.06 -35.49
CA GLN A 176 4.93 41.64 -36.75
C GLN A 176 3.55 42.27 -36.96
N THR A 177 2.74 42.33 -35.90
CA THR A 177 1.39 42.92 -35.94
C THR A 177 1.41 44.42 -36.20
N LEU A 178 2.34 45.15 -35.60
CA LEU A 178 2.48 46.60 -35.79
C LEU A 178 3.11 46.97 -37.14
N GLN A 179 3.84 46.05 -37.78
CA GLN A 179 4.47 46.29 -39.08
C GLN A 179 3.61 45.84 -40.27
N ASP A 180 2.69 44.88 -40.08
CA ASP A 180 1.84 44.36 -41.15
C ASP A 180 0.78 45.40 -41.57
N LYS A 181 0.95 45.96 -42.78
CA LYS A 181 0.05 46.97 -43.36
C LYS A 181 -1.28 46.42 -43.87
N GLN A 182 -1.38 45.10 -44.06
CA GLN A 182 -2.56 44.48 -44.66
C GLN A 182 -3.49 43.91 -43.59
N ARG A 183 -2.93 43.20 -42.60
CA ARG A 183 -3.67 42.46 -41.57
C ARG A 183 -3.64 43.12 -40.20
N GLY A 184 -2.52 43.75 -39.88
CA GLY A 184 -2.24 44.35 -38.58
C GLY A 184 -2.45 45.86 -38.57
N TYR A 185 -1.66 46.55 -37.73
CA TYR A 185 -1.78 47.98 -37.47
C TYR A 185 -0.74 48.83 -38.19
N GLY A 186 0.01 48.28 -39.17
CA GLY A 186 1.09 49.00 -39.88
C GLY A 186 0.67 50.19 -40.75
N LYS A 187 -0.64 50.51 -40.80
CA LYS A 187 -1.17 51.74 -41.42
C LYS A 187 -1.09 52.95 -40.49
N TRP A 188 -0.81 52.75 -39.20
CA TRP A 188 -0.77 53.79 -38.17
C TRP A 188 0.55 53.75 -37.40
N GLN A 189 0.89 54.87 -36.77
CA GLN A 189 2.06 54.98 -35.92
C GLN A 189 1.65 54.67 -34.48
N VAL A 190 1.66 53.38 -34.12
CA VAL A 190 1.36 52.93 -32.76
C VAL A 190 2.63 53.03 -31.92
N GLU A 191 2.56 53.78 -30.83
CA GLU A 191 3.63 53.95 -29.86
C GLU A 191 3.13 53.57 -28.46
N PHE A 192 4.03 53.03 -27.65
CA PHE A 192 3.75 52.65 -26.26
C PHE A 192 4.55 53.55 -25.33
N GLU A 193 3.94 53.94 -24.22
CA GLU A 193 4.68 54.46 -23.07
C GLU A 193 5.70 53.42 -22.55
N PRO A 194 6.74 53.87 -21.82
CA PRO A 194 7.61 52.96 -21.06
C PRO A 194 6.77 51.99 -20.23
N ASP A 195 7.18 50.72 -20.20
CA ASP A 195 6.53 49.62 -19.47
C ASP A 195 5.13 49.19 -19.94
N ALA A 196 4.44 49.93 -20.80
CA ALA A 196 3.08 49.57 -21.26
C ALA A 196 3.08 48.29 -22.10
N LEU A 197 4.01 48.16 -23.05
CA LEU A 197 4.16 46.92 -23.82
C LEU A 197 4.64 45.76 -22.94
N ASP A 198 5.54 46.03 -21.99
CA ASP A 198 6.05 45.03 -21.05
C ASP A 198 4.95 44.52 -20.13
N HIS A 199 4.01 45.39 -19.75
CA HIS A 199 2.81 45.00 -19.02
C HIS A 199 1.96 44.03 -19.84
N LEU A 200 1.63 44.36 -21.10
CA LEU A 200 0.83 43.49 -21.97
C LEU A 200 1.49 42.11 -22.17
N VAL A 201 2.81 42.08 -22.40
CA VAL A 201 3.57 40.84 -22.59
C VAL A 201 3.59 39.99 -21.32
N ARG A 202 3.83 40.59 -20.14
CA ARG A 202 3.84 39.87 -18.87
C ARG A 202 2.47 39.28 -18.54
N VAL A 203 1.40 40.05 -18.69
CA VAL A 203 0.06 39.57 -18.36
C VAL A 203 -0.46 38.54 -19.37
N ALA A 204 -0.01 38.59 -20.63
CA ALA A 204 -0.31 37.54 -21.60
C ALA A 204 0.30 36.18 -21.21
N SER A 205 1.41 36.14 -20.46
CA SER A 205 1.99 34.94 -19.85
C SER A 205 2.10 33.74 -20.82
N GLY A 206 2.59 33.99 -22.03
CA GLY A 206 2.82 32.97 -23.07
C GLY A 206 1.64 32.67 -24.00
N ASP A 207 0.52 33.39 -23.87
CA ASP A 207 -0.68 33.27 -24.74
C ASP A 207 -0.75 34.41 -25.78
N ALA A 208 -0.44 34.09 -27.04
CA ALA A 208 -0.48 35.06 -28.14
C ALA A 208 -1.90 35.53 -28.49
N ARG A 209 -2.93 34.70 -28.30
CA ARG A 209 -4.32 35.07 -28.62
C ARG A 209 -4.78 36.16 -27.64
N SER A 210 -4.52 35.97 -26.36
CA SER A 210 -4.82 36.96 -25.33
C SER A 210 -4.04 38.26 -25.55
N LEU A 211 -2.75 38.17 -25.88
CA LEU A 211 -1.94 39.35 -26.22
C LEU A 211 -2.51 40.13 -27.40
N LEU A 212 -2.86 39.46 -28.49
CA LEU A 212 -3.42 40.12 -29.68
C LEU A 212 -4.80 40.72 -29.42
N ASN A 213 -5.62 40.11 -28.57
CA ASN A 213 -6.92 40.68 -28.17
C ASN A 213 -6.74 41.93 -27.29
N ALA A 214 -5.80 41.89 -26.34
CA ALA A 214 -5.47 43.05 -25.51
C ALA A 214 -4.89 44.20 -26.35
N LEU A 215 -3.95 43.87 -27.24
CA LEU A 215 -3.39 44.81 -28.20
C LEU A 215 -4.47 45.42 -29.10
N GLN A 216 -5.40 44.60 -29.58
CA GLN A 216 -6.54 45.06 -30.36
C GLN A 216 -7.35 46.08 -29.58
N LEU A 217 -7.74 45.75 -28.35
CA LEU A 217 -8.54 46.64 -27.51
C LEU A 217 -7.79 47.95 -27.25
N ALA A 218 -6.52 47.89 -26.83
CA ALA A 218 -5.70 49.07 -26.58
C ALA A 218 -5.59 49.98 -27.82
N VAL A 219 -5.35 49.43 -29.00
CA VAL A 219 -5.21 50.21 -30.24
C VAL A 219 -6.54 50.79 -30.72
N GLU A 220 -7.63 50.02 -30.62
CA GLU A 220 -8.93 50.39 -31.20
C GLU A 220 -9.75 51.34 -30.30
N THR A 221 -9.49 51.38 -28.99
CA THR A 221 -10.21 52.27 -28.04
C THR A 221 -9.44 53.52 -27.62
N THR A 222 -8.13 53.61 -27.92
CA THR A 222 -7.33 54.80 -27.61
C THR A 222 -7.75 56.04 -28.45
N PRO A 223 -8.04 55.92 -29.77
CA PRO A 223 -8.53 57.05 -30.57
C PRO A 223 -10.01 57.38 -30.31
N GLU A 224 -10.42 58.65 -30.47
CA GLU A 224 -11.83 59.08 -30.34
C GLU A 224 -12.77 58.40 -31.35
N SER A 225 -12.24 58.01 -32.53
CA SER A 225 -12.96 57.25 -33.54
C SER A 225 -12.01 56.32 -34.28
N PHE A 226 -12.43 55.06 -34.46
CA PHE A 226 -11.65 54.03 -35.16
C PHE A 226 -12.38 53.58 -36.44
N PRO A 227 -11.71 53.41 -37.59
CA PRO A 227 -10.28 53.65 -37.84
C PRO A 227 -9.91 55.15 -37.98
N PRO A 228 -8.79 55.62 -37.39
CA PRO A 228 -8.31 56.99 -37.63
C PRO A 228 -7.68 57.14 -39.03
N PRO A 229 -7.46 58.37 -39.53
CA PRO A 229 -6.77 58.61 -40.80
C PRO A 229 -5.43 57.84 -40.89
N ALA A 230 -5.04 57.41 -42.08
CA ALA A 230 -3.76 56.71 -42.26
C ALA A 230 -2.57 57.57 -41.79
N ASN A 231 -1.56 56.95 -41.18
CA ASN A 231 -0.42 57.58 -40.51
C ASN A 231 -0.75 58.40 -39.25
N SER A 232 -1.97 58.31 -38.71
CA SER A 232 -2.27 58.88 -37.39
C SER A 232 -1.42 58.23 -36.29
N ARG A 233 -1.05 59.03 -35.29
CA ARG A 233 -0.31 58.56 -34.11
C ARG A 233 -1.28 58.04 -33.07
N ILE A 234 -1.08 56.81 -32.60
CA ILE A 234 -1.85 56.18 -31.53
C ILE A 234 -0.88 55.93 -30.38
N HIS A 235 -1.03 56.67 -29.29
CA HIS A 235 -0.14 56.61 -28.14
C HIS A 235 -0.82 55.85 -26.99
N ILE A 236 -0.37 54.62 -26.74
CA ILE A 236 -0.94 53.72 -25.74
C ILE A 236 -0.24 53.98 -24.40
N THR A 237 -1.00 54.48 -23.44
CA THR A 237 -0.53 54.72 -22.07
C THR A 237 -0.52 53.44 -21.25
N LEU A 238 0.19 53.44 -20.12
CA LEU A 238 0.15 52.31 -19.18
C LEU A 238 -1.28 52.04 -18.68
N SER A 239 -2.06 53.07 -18.35
CA SER A 239 -3.47 52.94 -17.94
C SER A 239 -4.33 52.30 -19.03
N ALA A 240 -4.15 52.70 -20.28
CA ALA A 240 -4.88 52.11 -21.41
C ALA A 240 -4.50 50.64 -21.62
N ALA A 241 -3.21 50.29 -21.43
CA ALA A 241 -2.75 48.91 -21.48
C ALA A 241 -3.34 48.07 -20.33
N GLU A 242 -3.37 48.60 -19.11
CA GLU A 242 -3.99 47.95 -17.94
C GLU A 242 -5.49 47.73 -18.12
N GLU A 243 -6.22 48.73 -18.65
CA GLU A 243 -7.66 48.62 -18.93
C GLU A 243 -7.96 47.69 -20.11
N SER A 244 -7.06 47.61 -21.10
CA SER A 244 -7.21 46.73 -22.27
C SER A 244 -7.07 45.24 -21.92
N ILE A 245 -6.52 44.95 -20.74
CA ILE A 245 -6.45 43.63 -20.18
C ILE A 245 -7.46 43.56 -19.05
N GLN A 246 -8.55 42.83 -19.26
CA GLN A 246 -9.25 42.28 -18.11
C GLN A 246 -8.21 41.48 -17.32
N GLN A 247 -7.99 41.83 -16.04
CA GLN A 247 -7.25 40.97 -15.13
C GLN A 247 -7.80 39.56 -15.36
N LYS A 248 -7.02 38.71 -16.02
CA LYS A 248 -7.35 37.30 -16.05
C LYS A 248 -7.50 36.95 -14.58
N ALA A 249 -8.68 36.43 -14.21
CA ALA A 249 -8.80 35.56 -13.05
C ALA A 249 -7.53 34.72 -13.09
N VAL A 250 -6.64 34.96 -12.12
CA VAL A 250 -5.22 34.59 -12.11
C VAL A 250 -5.07 33.34 -12.95
N LEU A 251 -4.36 33.40 -14.07
CA LEU A 251 -4.09 32.26 -14.95
C LEU A 251 -3.55 31.11 -14.09
N TYR A 252 -4.48 30.32 -13.59
CA TYR A 252 -4.27 28.95 -13.24
C TYR A 252 -4.25 28.27 -14.58
N ASP A 253 -3.06 28.13 -15.11
CA ASP A 253 -2.84 27.17 -16.15
C ASP A 253 -3.17 25.82 -15.54
N LYS A 254 -4.39 25.31 -15.77
CA LYS A 254 -4.78 23.94 -15.38
C LYS A 254 -3.82 22.88 -15.96
N GLU A 255 -2.90 23.29 -16.83
CA GLU A 255 -1.99 22.43 -17.60
C GLU A 255 -0.50 22.78 -17.41
N GLY A 256 -0.17 23.77 -16.57
CA GLY A 256 1.22 24.15 -16.28
C GLY A 256 1.80 23.34 -15.13
N ASP A 257 3.12 23.13 -15.15
CA ASP A 257 3.89 22.59 -14.01
C ASP A 257 3.48 23.28 -12.70
N TYR A 258 3.08 24.56 -12.75
CA TYR A 258 2.60 25.33 -11.61
C TYR A 258 1.26 24.86 -10.99
N HIS A 259 0.31 24.36 -11.78
CA HIS A 259 -0.92 23.73 -11.26
C HIS A 259 -0.57 22.44 -10.53
N PHE A 260 0.26 21.60 -11.14
CA PHE A 260 0.76 20.37 -10.53
C PHE A 260 1.58 20.66 -9.27
N ASP A 261 2.41 21.70 -9.29
CA ASP A 261 3.21 22.14 -8.15
C ASP A 261 2.31 22.67 -7.03
N THR A 262 1.27 23.45 -7.36
CA THR A 262 0.37 24.02 -6.35
C THR A 262 -0.51 22.93 -5.71
N ILE A 263 -1.09 22.02 -6.49
CA ILE A 263 -1.86 20.90 -5.92
C ILE A 263 -0.96 19.92 -5.18
N SER A 264 0.28 19.72 -5.65
CA SER A 264 1.26 18.89 -4.96
C SER A 264 1.70 19.52 -3.65
N ALA A 265 1.94 20.84 -3.62
CA ALA A 265 2.21 21.59 -2.40
C ALA A 265 1.03 21.51 -1.42
N PHE A 266 -0.21 21.66 -1.91
CA PHE A 266 -1.41 21.48 -1.10
C PHE A 266 -1.48 20.09 -0.45
N ILE A 267 -1.33 19.01 -1.23
CA ILE A 267 -1.37 17.64 -0.69
C ILE A 267 -0.19 17.36 0.23
N LYS A 268 1.01 17.89 -0.06
CA LYS A 268 2.16 17.80 0.85
C LYS A 268 1.91 18.54 2.16
N SER A 269 1.23 19.68 2.15
CA SER A 269 0.83 20.40 3.35
C SER A 269 -0.21 19.63 4.18
N LEU A 270 -1.20 19.00 3.53
CA LEU A 270 -2.13 18.10 4.21
C LEU A 270 -1.40 16.92 4.87
N ARG A 271 -0.55 16.23 4.10
CA ARG A 271 0.29 15.11 4.58
C ARG A 271 1.22 15.53 5.72
N GLY A 272 1.83 16.70 5.59
CA GLY A 272 2.73 17.31 6.58
C GLY A 272 2.01 17.86 7.81
N SER A 273 0.67 17.79 7.85
CA SER A 273 -0.16 18.29 8.94
C SER A 273 0.03 19.78 9.24
N ASP A 274 0.21 20.58 8.18
CA ASP A 274 0.32 22.04 8.24
C ASP A 274 -0.98 22.68 7.72
N PRO A 275 -1.93 23.04 8.62
CA PRO A 275 -3.22 23.61 8.21
C PRO A 275 -3.08 24.99 7.59
N ASP A 276 -2.10 25.80 8.01
CA ASP A 276 -1.90 27.15 7.51
C ASP A 276 -1.42 27.13 6.05
N ALA A 277 -0.41 26.31 5.77
CA ALA A 277 0.09 26.11 4.41
C ALA A 277 -0.98 25.48 3.51
N ALA A 278 -1.74 24.50 4.01
CA ALA A 278 -2.82 23.86 3.25
C ALA A 278 -3.91 24.88 2.85
N LEU A 279 -4.34 25.74 3.78
CA LEU A 279 -5.29 26.81 3.48
C LEU A 279 -4.72 27.81 2.46
N TYR A 280 -3.46 28.20 2.59
CA TYR A 280 -2.81 29.13 1.65
C TYR A 280 -2.77 28.57 0.23
N TRP A 281 -2.32 27.32 0.05
CA TRP A 281 -2.27 26.70 -1.27
C TRP A 281 -3.66 26.50 -1.85
N MET A 282 -4.64 26.06 -1.05
CA MET A 282 -6.04 25.97 -1.46
C MET A 282 -6.61 27.31 -1.91
N ALA A 283 -6.45 28.36 -1.11
CA ALA A 283 -6.96 29.70 -1.41
C ALA A 283 -6.37 30.24 -2.71
N ARG A 284 -5.09 29.95 -2.98
CA ARG A 284 -4.47 30.26 -4.27
C ARG A 284 -5.13 29.51 -5.43
N MET A 285 -5.43 28.22 -5.29
CA MET A 285 -6.12 27.46 -6.35
C MET A 285 -7.52 28.02 -6.61
N VAL A 286 -8.28 28.28 -5.56
CA VAL A 286 -9.64 28.83 -5.64
C VAL A 286 -9.63 30.21 -6.29
N ARG A 287 -8.73 31.11 -5.86
CA ARG A 287 -8.60 32.46 -6.43
C ARG A 287 -8.25 32.45 -7.92
N ALA A 288 -7.51 31.43 -8.34
CA ALA A 288 -7.08 31.28 -9.71
C ALA A 288 -8.09 30.51 -10.59
N GLY A 289 -9.20 30.05 -10.00
CA GLY A 289 -10.29 29.41 -10.75
C GLY A 289 -10.09 27.92 -11.00
N GLU A 290 -9.29 27.25 -10.15
CA GLU A 290 -9.27 25.79 -10.12
C GLU A 290 -10.67 25.24 -9.83
N ASP A 291 -11.03 24.11 -10.45
CA ASP A 291 -12.32 23.49 -10.16
C ASP A 291 -12.29 22.93 -8.73
N PRO A 292 -13.15 23.39 -7.80
CA PRO A 292 -13.21 22.85 -6.45
C PRO A 292 -13.41 21.34 -6.41
N ARG A 293 -14.08 20.76 -7.40
CA ARG A 293 -14.26 19.30 -7.52
C ARG A 293 -12.92 18.59 -7.72
N TYR A 294 -11.97 19.21 -8.40
CA TYR A 294 -10.61 18.68 -8.52
C TYR A 294 -9.90 18.65 -7.16
N ILE A 295 -10.02 19.73 -6.38
CA ILE A 295 -9.45 19.80 -5.03
C ILE A 295 -10.06 18.72 -4.13
N PHE A 296 -11.40 18.55 -4.16
CA PHE A 296 -12.09 17.46 -3.45
C PHE A 296 -11.63 16.07 -3.89
N ARG A 297 -11.45 15.81 -5.19
CA ARG A 297 -10.91 14.53 -5.66
C ARG A 297 -9.54 14.22 -5.06
N ARG A 298 -8.67 15.22 -4.97
CA ARG A 298 -7.34 15.06 -4.38
C ARG A 298 -7.40 14.88 -2.86
N MET A 299 -8.32 15.55 -2.17
CA MET A 299 -8.60 15.31 -0.74
C MET A 299 -9.16 13.90 -0.48
N LEU A 300 -10.04 13.37 -1.34
CA LEU A 300 -10.57 12.00 -1.21
C LEU A 300 -9.46 10.94 -1.31
N ILE A 301 -8.51 11.15 -2.23
CA ILE A 301 -7.32 10.29 -2.34
C ILE A 301 -6.48 10.40 -1.08
N SER A 302 -6.16 11.62 -0.64
CA SER A 302 -5.36 11.86 0.58
C SER A 302 -6.00 11.27 1.84
N ALA A 303 -7.34 11.30 1.94
CA ALA A 303 -8.07 10.66 3.04
C ALA A 303 -7.85 9.14 3.10
N SER A 304 -7.56 8.49 1.97
CA SER A 304 -7.29 7.04 1.92
C SER A 304 -5.79 6.70 1.94
N GLU A 305 -4.96 7.54 1.32
CA GLU A 305 -3.52 7.35 1.16
C GLU A 305 -2.70 7.85 2.37
N ASP A 306 -2.98 9.06 2.83
CA ASP A 306 -2.16 9.76 3.84
C ASP A 306 -2.76 9.65 5.25
N VAL A 307 -4.09 9.51 5.34
CA VAL A 307 -4.83 9.34 6.60
C VAL A 307 -5.16 7.87 6.83
N GLY A 308 -5.77 7.22 5.83
CA GLY A 308 -6.00 5.78 5.82
C GLY A 308 -6.77 5.31 7.04
N MET A 309 -6.30 4.22 7.66
CA MET A 309 -6.94 3.64 8.84
C MET A 309 -6.58 4.35 10.14
N ALA A 310 -5.70 5.38 10.14
CA ALA A 310 -5.47 6.17 11.35
C ALA A 310 -6.72 6.97 11.73
N ASP A 311 -7.53 7.36 10.74
CA ASP A 311 -8.88 7.88 10.96
C ASP A 311 -9.84 7.40 9.85
N PRO A 312 -10.58 6.30 10.10
CA PRO A 312 -11.51 5.73 9.12
C PRO A 312 -12.65 6.66 8.70
N TYR A 313 -12.91 7.74 9.45
CA TYR A 313 -13.98 8.69 9.14
C TYR A 313 -13.56 9.73 8.11
N ALA A 314 -12.26 9.90 7.86
CA ALA A 314 -11.74 10.96 6.99
C ALA A 314 -12.35 10.96 5.58
N LEU A 315 -12.47 9.77 4.96
CA LEU A 315 -13.09 9.65 3.64
C LEU A 315 -14.55 10.12 3.64
N GLY A 316 -15.30 9.77 4.68
CA GLY A 316 -16.70 10.16 4.84
C GLY A 316 -16.87 11.67 5.09
N VAL A 317 -15.97 12.28 5.86
CA VAL A 317 -15.98 13.74 6.09
C VAL A 317 -15.74 14.50 4.78
N VAL A 318 -14.75 14.06 3.98
CA VAL A 318 -14.45 14.71 2.69
C VAL A 318 -15.58 14.49 1.69
N GLU A 319 -16.18 13.30 1.64
CA GLU A 319 -17.35 13.01 0.78
C GLU A 319 -18.54 13.90 1.15
N ALA A 320 -18.85 14.02 2.44
CA ALA A 320 -19.95 14.87 2.91
C ALA A 320 -19.70 16.35 2.54
N ALA A 321 -18.46 16.83 2.68
CA ALA A 321 -18.09 18.18 2.28
C ALA A 321 -18.19 18.40 0.76
N ALA A 322 -17.75 17.43 -0.04
CA ALA A 322 -17.88 17.49 -1.51
C ALA A 322 -19.36 17.47 -1.94
N SER A 323 -20.18 16.61 -1.34
CA SER A 323 -21.62 16.52 -1.59
C SER A 323 -22.36 17.80 -1.18
N ALA A 324 -21.99 18.39 -0.04
CA ALA A 324 -22.50 19.68 0.39
C ALA A 324 -22.11 20.79 -0.60
N PHE A 325 -20.85 20.80 -1.06
CA PHE A 325 -20.38 21.73 -2.09
C PHE A 325 -21.19 21.61 -3.38
N ASP A 326 -21.47 20.40 -3.86
CA ASP A 326 -22.25 20.19 -5.08
C ASP A 326 -23.69 20.75 -4.98
N ARG A 327 -24.26 20.79 -3.77
CA ARG A 327 -25.60 21.36 -3.53
C ARG A 327 -25.59 22.87 -3.34
N VAL A 328 -24.52 23.42 -2.76
CA VAL A 328 -24.43 24.85 -2.39
C VAL A 328 -23.78 25.69 -3.48
N GLY A 329 -22.68 25.22 -4.08
CA GLY A 329 -21.90 25.98 -5.06
C GLY A 329 -21.07 27.13 -4.45
N LEU A 330 -20.39 27.91 -5.29
CA LEU A 330 -19.64 29.09 -4.86
C LEU A 330 -20.56 30.33 -4.77
N PRO A 331 -20.28 31.28 -3.85
CA PRO A 331 -19.11 31.37 -2.98
C PRO A 331 -19.19 30.58 -1.66
N GLU A 332 -20.36 30.25 -1.14
CA GLU A 332 -20.54 29.63 0.19
C GLU A 332 -19.89 28.23 0.30
N GLY A 333 -19.74 27.52 -0.82
CA GLY A 333 -19.05 26.24 -0.89
C GLY A 333 -17.58 26.28 -0.46
N GLN A 334 -16.97 27.48 -0.37
CA GLN A 334 -15.63 27.66 0.22
C GLN A 334 -15.57 27.19 1.69
N PHE A 335 -16.67 27.26 2.44
CA PHE A 335 -16.71 26.73 3.80
C PHE A 335 -16.53 25.21 3.83
N HIS A 336 -17.10 24.48 2.87
CA HIS A 336 -16.95 23.02 2.77
C HIS A 336 -15.53 22.61 2.37
N LEU A 337 -14.91 23.35 1.43
CA LEU A 337 -13.49 23.18 1.09
C LEU A 337 -12.58 23.38 2.32
N THR A 338 -12.84 24.45 3.07
CA THR A 338 -12.08 24.82 4.27
C THR A 338 -12.21 23.76 5.35
N GLN A 339 -13.44 23.29 5.60
CA GLN A 339 -13.71 22.26 6.61
C GLN A 339 -13.00 20.94 6.29
N ALA A 340 -13.09 20.45 5.04
CA ALA A 340 -12.41 19.24 4.62
C ALA A 340 -10.87 19.38 4.71
N THR A 341 -10.34 20.53 4.29
CA THR A 341 -8.90 20.83 4.33
C THR A 341 -8.37 20.81 5.76
N LEU A 342 -9.03 21.52 6.68
CA LEU A 342 -8.63 21.58 8.09
C LEU A 342 -8.73 20.21 8.77
N TYR A 343 -9.78 19.44 8.45
CA TYR A 343 -9.92 18.09 8.97
C TYR A 343 -8.72 17.22 8.56
N LEU A 344 -8.42 17.13 7.26
CA LEU A 344 -7.31 16.33 6.75
C LEU A 344 -5.94 16.83 7.25
N ALA A 345 -5.76 18.14 7.41
CA ALA A 345 -4.51 18.69 7.95
C ALA A 345 -4.30 18.34 9.42
N THR A 346 -5.37 18.16 10.21
CA THR A 346 -5.27 18.00 11.68
C THR A 346 -5.51 16.57 12.17
N CYS A 347 -6.05 15.68 11.34
CA CYS A 347 -6.28 14.29 11.74
C CYS A 347 -4.97 13.48 11.82
N PRO A 348 -4.94 12.37 12.59
CA PRO A 348 -3.83 11.42 12.58
C PRO A 348 -3.49 10.92 11.17
N LYS A 349 -2.22 10.60 10.92
CA LYS A 349 -1.73 10.15 9.59
C LYS A 349 -1.30 8.70 9.63
N SER A 350 -1.60 7.97 8.55
CA SER A 350 -1.07 6.64 8.29
C SER A 350 -1.13 6.32 6.80
N ASN A 351 -0.01 5.80 6.29
CA ASN A 351 0.13 5.30 4.93
C ASN A 351 0.08 3.77 4.86
N SER A 352 -0.37 3.09 5.92
CA SER A 352 -0.44 1.63 6.01
C SER A 352 -1.31 1.00 4.92
N SER A 353 -2.25 1.76 4.34
CA SER A 353 -3.08 1.34 3.20
C SER A 353 -2.27 1.08 1.92
N LEU A 354 -1.05 1.59 1.83
CA LEU A 354 -0.12 1.29 0.73
C LEU A 354 0.29 -0.20 0.68
N ALA A 355 0.02 -0.96 1.74
CA ALA A 355 0.15 -2.42 1.80
C ALA A 355 -0.46 -3.16 0.60
N PHE A 356 -1.49 -2.60 -0.03
CA PHE A 356 -2.07 -3.17 -1.25
C PHE A 356 -1.10 -3.16 -2.43
N PHE A 357 -0.27 -2.12 -2.58
CA PHE A 357 0.71 -2.04 -3.65
C PHE A 357 1.86 -3.05 -3.44
N ASP A 358 2.28 -3.26 -2.19
CA ASP A 358 3.24 -4.31 -1.84
C ASP A 358 2.68 -5.71 -2.17
N ALA A 359 1.38 -5.92 -1.95
CA ALA A 359 0.67 -7.14 -2.34
C ALA A 359 0.60 -7.30 -3.86
N LEU A 360 0.34 -6.23 -4.62
CA LEU A 360 0.37 -6.25 -6.09
C LEU A 360 1.76 -6.64 -6.62
N GLU A 361 2.83 -6.10 -6.03
CA GLU A 361 4.19 -6.45 -6.42
C GLU A 361 4.51 -7.92 -6.09
N ALA A 362 4.05 -8.42 -4.94
CA ALA A 362 4.20 -9.83 -4.59
C ALA A 362 3.49 -10.75 -5.60
N VAL A 363 2.26 -10.42 -5.97
CA VAL A 363 1.48 -11.18 -6.96
C VAL A 363 2.14 -11.17 -8.34
N ALA A 364 2.77 -10.06 -8.75
CA ALA A 364 3.47 -9.98 -10.03
C ALA A 364 4.70 -10.90 -10.11
N LYS A 365 5.27 -11.31 -8.96
CA LYS A 365 6.48 -12.14 -8.87
C LYS A 365 6.19 -13.62 -8.59
N GLU A 366 4.97 -13.98 -8.19
CA GLU A 366 4.61 -15.35 -7.80
C GLU A 366 3.39 -15.89 -8.54
N GLU A 367 3.49 -17.13 -9.02
CA GLU A 367 2.36 -17.92 -9.49
C GLU A 367 1.87 -18.84 -8.35
N ALA A 368 1.24 -18.24 -7.34
CA ALA A 368 0.74 -18.97 -6.18
C ALA A 368 -0.75 -19.33 -6.34
N GLU A 369 -1.09 -20.62 -6.20
CA GLU A 369 -2.49 -21.06 -6.21
C GLU A 369 -3.20 -20.80 -4.88
N VAL A 370 -4.52 -20.58 -4.93
CA VAL A 370 -5.36 -20.45 -3.74
C VAL A 370 -5.30 -21.76 -2.91
N PRO A 371 -5.01 -21.69 -1.59
CA PRO A 371 -5.03 -22.85 -0.70
C PRO A 371 -6.36 -23.61 -0.79
N ASN A 372 -6.30 -24.95 -0.80
CA ASN A 372 -7.48 -25.79 -1.05
C ASN A 372 -8.65 -25.52 -0.09
N HIS A 373 -8.36 -25.26 1.19
CA HIS A 373 -9.38 -24.95 2.21
C HIS A 373 -10.02 -23.57 2.06
N LEU A 374 -9.54 -22.72 1.15
CA LEU A 374 -10.15 -21.42 0.81
C LEU A 374 -10.84 -21.43 -0.56
N ARG A 375 -10.70 -22.52 -1.33
CA ARG A 375 -11.37 -22.66 -2.62
C ARG A 375 -12.87 -22.79 -2.43
N ASP A 376 -13.61 -22.31 -3.41
CA ASP A 376 -15.07 -22.40 -3.46
C ASP A 376 -15.51 -23.87 -3.38
N SER A 377 -16.28 -24.20 -2.33
CA SER A 377 -16.81 -25.53 -2.11
C SER A 377 -18.01 -25.86 -3.00
N SER A 378 -18.62 -24.87 -3.65
CA SER A 378 -19.84 -25.04 -4.45
C SER A 378 -19.58 -25.40 -5.92
N ARG A 379 -18.34 -25.28 -6.39
CA ARG A 379 -18.00 -25.46 -7.81
C ARG A 379 -17.72 -26.91 -8.25
N ASP A 380 -17.36 -27.82 -7.35
CA ASP A 380 -17.05 -29.22 -7.70
C ASP A 380 -17.19 -30.18 -6.49
N GLU A 381 -18.40 -30.69 -6.22
CA GLU A 381 -18.62 -31.70 -5.17
C GLU A 381 -17.99 -33.06 -5.49
N HIS A 382 -17.76 -33.36 -6.78
CA HIS A 382 -17.42 -34.71 -7.23
C HIS A 382 -15.93 -34.98 -7.54
N SER A 383 -15.07 -33.96 -7.64
CA SER A 383 -13.77 -34.16 -8.31
C SER A 383 -12.53 -33.99 -7.42
N PHE A 384 -12.46 -33.00 -6.50
CA PHE A 384 -11.17 -32.73 -5.81
C PHE A 384 -11.26 -32.26 -4.34
N GLY A 385 -12.45 -32.22 -3.73
CA GLY A 385 -12.56 -31.83 -2.33
C GLY A 385 -12.16 -30.38 -2.04
N HIS A 386 -12.52 -29.48 -2.95
CA HIS A 386 -12.39 -28.03 -2.81
C HIS A 386 -13.09 -27.54 -1.53
N GLY A 387 -12.46 -26.59 -0.82
CA GLY A 387 -12.99 -26.03 0.42
C GLY A 387 -12.93 -26.97 1.64
N LYS A 388 -12.47 -28.22 1.49
CA LYS A 388 -12.32 -29.13 2.63
C LYS A 388 -11.22 -28.60 3.57
N GLY A 389 -11.57 -28.45 4.84
CA GLY A 389 -10.66 -27.97 5.88
C GLY A 389 -10.85 -26.50 6.27
N TYR A 390 -11.76 -25.76 5.61
CA TYR A 390 -12.05 -24.38 5.98
C TYR A 390 -12.54 -24.27 7.42
N LYS A 391 -11.85 -23.48 8.25
CA LYS A 391 -12.29 -23.12 9.60
C LYS A 391 -13.11 -21.85 9.53
N TYR A 392 -14.44 -21.99 9.64
CA TYR A 392 -15.36 -20.86 9.61
C TYR A 392 -15.24 -20.01 10.89
N PRO A 393 -14.76 -18.74 10.83
CA PRO A 393 -14.40 -17.97 12.02
C PRO A 393 -15.54 -17.77 13.04
N HIS A 394 -16.79 -17.57 12.58
CA HIS A 394 -17.93 -17.38 13.48
C HIS A 394 -18.30 -18.61 14.31
N ALA A 395 -17.79 -19.80 13.96
CA ALA A 395 -17.97 -21.01 14.75
C ALA A 395 -16.95 -21.12 15.90
N PHE A 396 -16.02 -20.17 16.03
CA PHE A 396 -15.00 -20.13 17.07
C PHE A 396 -15.27 -18.98 18.05
N ARG A 397 -14.70 -19.12 19.24
CA ARG A 397 -14.75 -18.07 20.26
C ARG A 397 -14.18 -16.77 19.71
N ASP A 398 -14.78 -15.64 20.08
CA ASP A 398 -14.40 -14.30 19.62
C ASP A 398 -14.55 -14.10 18.09
N HIS A 399 -15.28 -15.00 17.42
CA HIS A 399 -15.50 -15.01 15.96
C HIS A 399 -14.21 -15.03 15.14
N TRP A 400 -13.14 -15.62 15.68
CA TRP A 400 -11.83 -15.64 15.04
C TRP A 400 -11.15 -17.00 15.20
N VAL A 401 -10.34 -17.38 14.19
CA VAL A 401 -9.54 -18.61 14.21
C VAL A 401 -8.21 -18.42 13.51
N ALA A 402 -7.13 -18.85 14.18
CA ALA A 402 -5.82 -18.97 13.57
C ALA A 402 -5.85 -20.03 12.44
N GLN A 403 -5.69 -19.59 11.20
CA GLN A 403 -5.64 -20.41 10.00
C GLN A 403 -4.73 -19.72 8.99
N GLN A 404 -4.04 -20.49 8.14
CA GLN A 404 -3.29 -19.92 7.02
C GLN A 404 -4.25 -19.40 5.94
N TYR A 405 -4.21 -18.10 5.66
CA TYR A 405 -5.01 -17.46 4.61
C TYR A 405 -4.22 -17.16 3.33
N LEU A 406 -2.91 -16.89 3.47
CA LEU A 406 -2.03 -16.71 2.32
C LEU A 406 -1.63 -18.07 1.70
N PRO A 407 -1.20 -18.10 0.44
CA PRO A 407 -0.55 -19.28 -0.15
C PRO A 407 0.68 -19.74 0.65
N GLY A 408 1.08 -21.00 0.44
CA GLY A 408 2.25 -21.57 1.13
C GLY A 408 3.56 -20.84 0.84
N THR A 409 3.72 -20.31 -0.38
CA THR A 409 4.89 -19.54 -0.81
C THR A 409 5.00 -18.19 -0.10
N LEU A 410 3.87 -17.61 0.29
CA LEU A 410 3.78 -16.31 0.98
C LEU A 410 3.63 -16.47 2.49
N LYS A 411 3.99 -17.62 3.06
CA LYS A 411 3.97 -17.84 4.51
C LYS A 411 4.81 -16.79 5.21
N GLY A 412 4.23 -16.19 6.24
CA GLY A 412 4.88 -15.15 7.04
C GLY A 412 4.94 -13.77 6.41
N ARG A 413 4.65 -13.60 5.12
CA ARG A 413 4.73 -12.27 4.50
C ARG A 413 3.71 -11.30 5.11
N ILE A 414 4.17 -10.11 5.45
CA ILE A 414 3.37 -9.05 6.04
C ILE A 414 3.13 -7.98 4.98
N PHE A 415 1.86 -7.64 4.77
CA PHE A 415 1.49 -6.50 3.91
C PHE A 415 1.03 -5.32 4.78
N TYR A 416 0.01 -5.53 5.61
CA TYR A 416 -0.56 -4.48 6.43
C TYR A 416 0.11 -4.39 7.80
N GLN A 417 0.69 -3.23 8.13
CA GLN A 417 1.27 -2.94 9.43
C GLN A 417 0.59 -1.71 10.04
N PRO A 418 -0.32 -1.89 11.01
CA PRO A 418 -0.97 -0.77 11.68
C PRO A 418 0.06 0.09 12.41
N THR A 419 -0.05 1.40 12.26
CA THR A 419 0.75 2.37 13.00
C THR A 419 0.23 2.54 14.43
N GLY A 420 0.98 3.25 15.27
CA GLY A 420 0.51 3.67 16.59
C GLY A 420 -0.45 4.87 16.58
N GLN A 421 -0.86 5.36 15.40
CA GLN A 421 -1.62 6.59 15.25
C GLN A 421 -3.13 6.33 15.20
N GLY A 422 -3.91 7.18 15.87
CA GLY A 422 -5.37 7.20 15.81
C GLY A 422 -6.03 5.85 16.05
N TYR A 423 -6.96 5.46 15.17
CA TYR A 423 -7.66 4.18 15.25
C TYR A 423 -6.73 2.98 15.08
N GLU A 424 -5.68 3.07 14.26
CA GLU A 424 -4.71 1.98 14.12
C GLU A 424 -4.02 1.63 15.43
N GLY A 425 -3.68 2.63 16.24
CA GLY A 425 -3.11 2.41 17.57
C GLY A 425 -4.02 1.57 18.47
N SER A 426 -5.34 1.67 18.31
CA SER A 426 -6.31 0.88 19.08
C SER A 426 -6.41 -0.59 18.64
N ILE A 427 -6.14 -0.88 17.37
CA ILE A 427 -6.22 -2.24 16.80
C ILE A 427 -4.86 -2.92 16.68
N GLN A 428 -3.75 -2.17 16.77
CA GLN A 428 -2.39 -2.65 16.53
C GLN A 428 -2.08 -3.90 17.36
N THR A 429 -2.32 -3.85 18.67
CA THR A 429 -2.07 -4.99 19.58
C THR A 429 -2.86 -6.22 19.19
N GLN A 430 -4.12 -6.06 18.77
CA GLN A 430 -4.96 -7.19 18.37
C GLN A 430 -4.50 -7.80 17.04
N VAL A 431 -4.14 -6.96 16.06
CA VAL A 431 -3.64 -7.40 14.74
C VAL A 431 -2.33 -8.17 14.89
N ILE A 432 -1.38 -7.65 15.67
CA ILE A 432 -0.10 -8.31 15.94
C ILE A 432 -0.34 -9.64 16.66
N ARG A 433 -1.17 -9.66 17.71
CA ARG A 433 -1.48 -10.89 18.44
C ARG A 433 -2.13 -11.96 17.55
N HIS A 434 -3.10 -11.59 16.72
CA HIS A 434 -3.72 -12.53 15.77
C HIS A 434 -2.70 -13.09 14.76
N ARG A 435 -1.73 -12.28 14.33
CA ARG A 435 -0.66 -12.70 13.43
C ARG A 435 0.30 -13.68 14.11
N GLU A 436 0.73 -13.39 15.34
CA GLU A 436 1.55 -14.31 16.15
C GLU A 436 0.84 -15.67 16.32
N GLU A 437 -0.43 -15.67 16.72
CA GLU A 437 -1.22 -16.89 16.88
C GLU A 437 -1.40 -17.67 15.55
N GLN A 438 -1.42 -17.00 14.40
CA GLN A 438 -1.44 -17.63 13.08
C GLN A 438 -0.10 -18.26 12.73
N LEU A 439 1.00 -17.55 12.94
CA LEU A 439 2.36 -18.01 12.66
C LEU A 439 2.75 -19.21 13.52
N ASP A 440 2.48 -19.15 14.83
CA ASP A 440 2.74 -20.25 15.76
C ASP A 440 2.02 -21.53 15.32
N ARG A 441 0.74 -21.43 14.93
CA ARG A 441 -0.01 -22.59 14.39
C ARG A 441 0.60 -23.16 13.13
N MET A 442 1.21 -22.33 12.28
CA MET A 442 1.85 -22.81 11.06
C MET A 442 3.15 -23.56 11.33
N LEU A 443 3.88 -23.20 12.38
CA LEU A 443 5.06 -23.93 12.83
C LEU A 443 4.70 -25.27 13.49
N GLU A 444 3.60 -25.31 14.25
CA GLU A 444 3.08 -26.56 14.84
C GLU A 444 2.65 -27.59 13.78
N GLU A 445 2.42 -27.17 12.52
CA GLU A 445 1.95 -28.03 11.43
C GLU A 445 3.07 -28.76 10.64
N THR A 446 4.34 -28.75 11.06
CA THR A 446 5.36 -29.68 10.53
C THR A 446 6.36 -30.21 11.57
N PRO A 447 6.71 -31.51 11.57
CA PRO A 447 6.11 -32.62 10.84
C PRO A 447 4.94 -33.15 11.68
N GLU A 448 3.74 -33.34 11.12
CA GLU A 448 3.45 -34.66 10.58
C GLU A 448 2.20 -34.62 9.66
N THR A 449 2.45 -34.65 8.35
CA THR A 449 1.61 -35.20 7.27
C THR A 449 0.08 -35.04 7.39
N LEU A 450 -0.44 -34.07 6.62
CA LEU A 450 -1.79 -34.11 6.06
C LEU A 450 -2.04 -35.47 5.40
N SER A 451 -3.02 -36.22 5.91
CA SER A 451 -3.58 -37.39 5.24
C SER A 451 -5.10 -37.35 5.36
N PHE A 452 -5.76 -37.25 4.22
CA PHE A 452 -7.18 -37.53 4.05
C PHE A 452 -7.40 -39.04 3.93
N SER A 453 -8.33 -39.60 4.72
CA SER A 453 -9.14 -40.77 4.31
C SER A 453 -10.46 -40.82 5.11
N PRO A 454 -11.53 -41.45 4.58
CA PRO A 454 -12.91 -41.12 4.94
C PRO A 454 -13.46 -41.97 6.10
N GLY A 455 -14.02 -41.30 7.10
CA GLY A 455 -14.85 -41.89 8.15
C GLY A 455 -15.31 -40.80 9.13
N ASP A 456 -16.63 -40.60 9.21
CA ASP A 456 -17.41 -39.75 10.14
C ASP A 456 -16.90 -38.34 10.51
N LYS A 457 -17.30 -37.35 9.69
CA LYS A 457 -16.79 -35.98 9.73
C LYS A 457 -17.45 -35.02 10.70
N GLU A 458 -18.59 -35.30 11.32
CA GLU A 458 -19.30 -34.28 12.12
C GLU A 458 -18.95 -34.32 13.61
N ARG A 459 -18.73 -35.51 14.17
CA ARG A 459 -18.46 -35.72 15.59
C ARG A 459 -17.03 -35.31 15.98
N ASP A 460 -16.04 -35.69 15.16
CA ASP A 460 -14.63 -35.34 15.37
C ASP A 460 -14.35 -33.85 15.20
N ARG A 461 -15.13 -33.16 14.33
CA ARG A 461 -15.11 -31.71 14.18
C ARG A 461 -15.80 -30.96 15.32
N TRP A 462 -16.72 -31.58 16.05
CA TRP A 462 -17.35 -30.99 17.24
C TRP A 462 -16.42 -31.10 18.46
N ILE A 463 -15.76 -32.25 18.65
CA ILE A 463 -14.80 -32.48 19.74
C ILE A 463 -13.61 -31.50 19.65
N ARG A 464 -13.04 -31.29 18.45
CA ARG A 464 -12.00 -30.27 18.20
C ARG A 464 -12.48 -28.81 18.32
N ARG A 465 -13.80 -28.56 18.28
CA ARG A 465 -14.40 -27.22 18.48
C ARG A 465 -14.60 -26.87 19.96
N VAL A 466 -14.60 -27.87 20.85
CA VAL A 466 -14.84 -27.71 22.30
C VAL A 466 -13.54 -27.83 23.13
N GLN A 467 -12.48 -28.47 22.61
CA GLN A 467 -11.22 -28.73 23.33
C GLN A 467 -10.04 -28.27 22.43
N GLY A 468 -9.04 -27.50 22.82
CA GLY A 468 -8.55 -27.08 24.13
C GLY A 468 -7.07 -26.62 24.08
N THR A 469 -6.35 -26.76 22.97
CA THR A 469 -4.89 -26.51 22.93
C THR A 469 -4.50 -25.04 23.11
N SER A 470 -5.27 -24.09 22.56
CA SER A 470 -5.04 -22.65 22.74
C SER A 470 -5.48 -22.13 24.12
N SER A 471 -6.42 -22.82 24.79
CA SER A 471 -6.86 -22.51 26.16
C SER A 471 -5.81 -22.92 27.20
N SER A 472 -5.17 -24.08 27.00
CA SER A 472 -4.33 -24.71 28.01
C SER A 472 -2.96 -24.05 28.16
N ARG A 473 -2.26 -23.75 27.05
CA ARG A 473 -1.03 -22.92 27.11
C ARG A 473 -1.29 -21.51 27.60
N LYS A 474 -2.46 -20.92 27.29
CA LYS A 474 -2.84 -19.61 27.82
C LYS A 474 -3.06 -19.63 29.34
N LYS A 475 -3.61 -20.71 29.90
CA LYS A 475 -3.70 -20.92 31.35
C LYS A 475 -2.30 -21.02 31.98
N LEU A 476 -1.39 -21.78 31.37
CA LEU A 476 -0.01 -21.88 31.83
C LEU A 476 0.70 -20.53 31.79
N LEU A 477 0.60 -19.82 30.68
CA LEU A 477 1.23 -18.51 30.46
C LEU A 477 0.75 -17.48 31.49
N LYS A 478 -0.57 -17.46 31.72
CA LYS A 478 -1.20 -16.63 32.75
C LYS A 478 -0.67 -16.96 34.15
N ALA A 479 -0.65 -18.25 34.51
CA ALA A 479 -0.15 -18.70 35.81
C ALA A 479 1.36 -18.42 36.01
N LEU A 480 2.14 -18.48 34.94
CA LEU A 480 3.58 -18.24 34.97
C LEU A 480 3.92 -16.76 35.07
N VAL A 481 3.29 -15.91 34.26
CA VAL A 481 3.69 -14.49 34.11
C VAL A 481 2.95 -13.55 35.05
N GLU A 482 1.65 -13.74 35.30
CA GLU A 482 0.88 -12.78 36.12
C GLU A 482 1.39 -12.58 37.55
N PRO A 483 1.83 -13.62 38.28
CA PRO A 483 2.33 -13.42 39.63
C PRO A 483 3.81 -13.03 39.68
N MET A 484 4.47 -12.82 38.53
CA MET A 484 5.81 -12.22 38.48
C MET A 484 5.72 -10.72 38.77
N GLN A 485 6.54 -10.23 39.71
CA GLN A 485 6.61 -8.81 40.07
C GLN A 485 7.53 -8.05 39.10
N ILE A 486 7.16 -7.99 37.82
CA ILE A 486 7.95 -7.35 36.76
C ILE A 486 7.61 -5.86 36.68
N GLY A 487 8.61 -5.00 36.89
CA GLY A 487 8.57 -3.57 36.60
C GLY A 487 8.87 -3.26 35.13
N ARG A 488 8.40 -2.11 34.63
CA ARG A 488 8.56 -1.73 33.21
C ARG A 488 10.02 -1.55 32.77
N SER A 489 10.89 -1.18 33.71
CA SER A 489 12.33 -0.96 33.51
C SER A 489 13.19 -2.17 33.87
N ASP A 490 12.57 -3.29 34.25
CA ASP A 490 13.32 -4.50 34.63
C ASP A 490 13.93 -5.17 33.40
N ARG A 491 15.11 -5.76 33.55
CA ARG A 491 15.75 -6.58 32.54
C ARG A 491 15.42 -8.05 32.79
N ILE A 492 14.99 -8.72 31.73
CA ILE A 492 14.63 -10.14 31.79
C ILE A 492 15.61 -10.95 30.95
N PHE A 493 16.03 -12.09 31.49
CA PHE A 493 16.78 -13.12 30.75
C PHE A 493 15.91 -14.36 30.61
N LEU A 494 15.64 -14.79 29.37
CA LEU A 494 14.94 -16.03 29.06
C LEU A 494 15.90 -17.07 28.49
N ALA A 495 15.98 -18.23 29.11
CA ALA A 495 16.86 -19.29 28.64
C ALA A 495 16.24 -20.69 28.81
N PRO A 496 16.38 -21.58 27.82
CA PRO A 496 16.45 -21.27 26.39
C PRO A 496 15.08 -20.78 25.86
N LEU A 497 15.08 -20.09 24.71
CA LEU A 497 13.87 -19.74 23.96
C LEU A 497 13.26 -21.00 23.34
N ARG A 498 12.26 -21.57 24.00
CA ARG A 498 11.48 -22.72 23.50
C ARG A 498 10.00 -22.42 23.35
N TRP A 499 9.58 -21.25 23.80
CA TRP A 499 8.20 -20.81 23.77
C TRP A 499 8.09 -19.33 23.39
N ASN A 500 7.80 -19.07 22.11
CA ASN A 500 7.70 -17.70 21.57
C ASN A 500 6.65 -16.85 22.28
N GLN A 501 5.52 -17.42 22.71
CA GLN A 501 4.49 -16.65 23.43
C GLN A 501 4.99 -16.21 24.81
N LEU A 502 5.79 -17.04 25.51
CA LEU A 502 6.42 -16.63 26.76
C LEU A 502 7.41 -15.49 26.51
N PHE A 503 8.23 -15.59 25.47
CA PHE A 503 9.13 -14.51 25.07
C PHE A 503 8.39 -13.18 24.87
N TRP A 504 7.34 -13.18 24.06
CA TRP A 504 6.60 -11.95 23.75
C TRP A 504 5.79 -11.42 24.94
N GLU A 505 5.20 -12.29 25.78
CA GLU A 505 4.55 -11.84 27.02
C GLU A 505 5.54 -11.18 27.98
N LEU A 506 6.75 -11.75 28.14
CA LEU A 506 7.79 -11.16 28.99
C LEU A 506 8.26 -9.82 28.40
N PHE A 507 8.54 -9.75 27.10
CA PHE A 507 8.95 -8.52 26.43
C PHE A 507 7.95 -7.38 26.61
N ARG A 508 6.64 -7.67 26.47
CA ARG A 508 5.57 -6.68 26.67
C ARG A 508 5.49 -6.11 28.09
N LYS A 509 6.02 -6.82 29.09
CA LYS A 509 6.09 -6.33 30.48
C LYS A 509 7.24 -5.33 30.70
N VAL A 510 8.26 -5.34 29.84
CA VAL A 510 9.50 -4.58 30.02
C VAL A 510 9.83 -3.68 28.82
N PRO A 511 8.96 -2.71 28.47
CA PRO A 511 9.19 -1.83 27.34
C PRO A 511 10.42 -0.92 27.50
N GLU A 512 10.92 -0.72 28.72
CA GLU A 512 12.07 0.17 29.02
C GLU A 512 13.33 -0.61 29.43
N GLY A 513 13.17 -1.78 30.06
CA GLY A 513 14.29 -2.58 30.54
C GLY A 513 14.83 -3.60 29.54
N GLY A 514 13.98 -4.10 28.63
CA GLY A 514 14.39 -5.03 27.57
C GLY A 514 14.48 -6.49 27.98
N LEU A 515 14.44 -7.37 26.98
CA LEU A 515 14.51 -8.83 27.11
C LEU A 515 15.74 -9.36 26.38
N THR A 516 16.48 -10.24 27.05
CA THR A 516 17.55 -11.04 26.45
C THR A 516 17.11 -12.49 26.41
N ALA A 517 17.28 -13.19 25.27
CA ALA A 517 17.01 -14.62 25.21
C ALA A 517 18.12 -15.43 24.52
N LEU A 518 18.38 -16.62 25.08
CA LEU A 518 19.25 -17.62 24.44
C LEU A 518 18.41 -18.50 23.50
N ALA A 519 18.66 -18.41 22.21
CA ALA A 519 18.00 -19.23 21.21
C ALA A 519 18.93 -20.39 20.80
N ASP A 520 18.63 -21.60 21.27
CA ASP A 520 19.39 -22.81 20.95
C ASP A 520 18.84 -23.58 19.73
N GLN A 521 17.66 -23.19 19.24
CA GLN A 521 16.97 -23.81 18.10
C GLN A 521 16.65 -22.78 17.01
N GLU A 522 17.02 -23.11 15.78
CA GLU A 522 16.91 -22.23 14.62
C GLU A 522 15.46 -21.85 14.29
N ASP A 523 14.51 -22.79 14.44
CA ASP A 523 13.08 -22.54 14.14
C ASP A 523 12.47 -21.45 15.03
N TYR A 524 12.73 -21.50 16.33
CA TYR A 524 12.25 -20.49 17.28
C TYR A 524 12.98 -19.15 17.09
N ARG A 525 14.30 -19.19 16.83
CA ARG A 525 15.10 -18.00 16.57
C ARG A 525 14.59 -17.24 15.35
N ASN A 526 14.45 -17.91 14.22
CA ASN A 526 14.02 -17.30 12.96
C ASN A 526 12.65 -16.63 13.09
N LEU A 527 11.72 -17.21 13.86
CA LEU A 527 10.40 -16.59 14.05
C LEU A 527 10.47 -15.31 14.88
N VAL A 528 11.27 -15.31 15.94
CA VAL A 528 11.44 -14.11 16.78
C VAL A 528 12.21 -13.04 16.00
N GLU A 529 13.30 -13.39 15.31
CA GLU A 529 14.07 -12.49 14.43
C GLU A 529 13.17 -11.86 13.35
N PHE A 530 12.36 -12.67 12.66
CA PHE A 530 11.41 -12.19 11.66
C PHE A 530 10.40 -11.20 12.25
N SER A 531 9.92 -11.46 13.47
CA SER A 531 8.99 -10.57 14.16
C SER A 531 9.68 -9.29 14.64
N MET A 532 10.97 -9.35 15.00
CA MET A 532 11.79 -8.21 15.43
C MET A 532 12.13 -7.24 14.31
N GLU A 533 12.12 -7.66 13.05
CA GLU A 533 12.32 -6.74 11.90
C GLU A 533 11.35 -5.56 11.93
N SER A 534 10.14 -5.80 12.48
CA SER A 534 9.08 -4.81 12.62
C SER A 534 9.27 -3.79 13.75
N LEU A 535 10.24 -4.01 14.65
CA LEU A 535 10.52 -3.15 15.80
C LEU A 535 11.66 -2.15 15.49
N PRO A 536 11.61 -0.91 16.04
CA PRO A 536 12.74 0.02 16.01
C PRO A 536 14.00 -0.62 16.60
N GLU A 537 15.16 -0.35 16.01
CA GLU A 537 16.44 -0.97 16.42
C GLU A 537 16.75 -0.76 17.91
N SER A 538 16.38 0.39 18.48
CA SER A 538 16.53 0.71 19.90
C SER A 538 15.63 -0.09 20.84
N GLU A 539 14.57 -0.71 20.34
CA GLU A 539 13.58 -1.47 21.12
C GLU A 539 13.73 -2.98 20.91
N ARG A 540 14.65 -3.42 20.05
CA ARG A 540 14.81 -4.84 19.71
C ARG A 540 15.38 -5.61 20.92
N PRO A 541 14.74 -6.73 21.33
CA PRO A 541 15.30 -7.61 22.33
C PRO A 541 16.61 -8.25 21.83
N LEU A 542 17.50 -8.62 22.74
CA LEU A 542 18.79 -9.22 22.40
C LEU A 542 18.65 -10.75 22.30
N LEU A 543 18.87 -11.30 21.11
CA LEU A 543 18.91 -12.75 20.88
C LEU A 543 20.34 -13.24 20.76
N VAL A 544 20.65 -14.34 21.44
CA VAL A 544 21.98 -14.95 21.43
C VAL A 544 21.89 -16.39 20.94
N ASP A 545 22.51 -16.66 19.79
CA ASP A 545 22.51 -17.95 19.09
C ASP A 545 23.51 -18.94 19.72
N ARG A 546 23.19 -19.38 20.94
CA ARG A 546 24.02 -20.30 21.73
C ARG A 546 23.16 -21.14 22.66
N SER A 547 23.66 -22.33 22.98
CA SER A 547 23.09 -23.16 24.03
C SER A 547 23.45 -22.62 25.41
N LEU A 548 22.53 -22.75 26.37
CA LEU A 548 22.78 -22.43 27.77
C LEU A 548 24.00 -23.17 28.35
N LYS A 549 24.29 -24.38 27.84
CA LYS A 549 25.43 -25.22 28.25
C LYS A 549 26.79 -24.73 27.74
N ASP A 550 26.82 -23.78 26.81
CA ASP A 550 28.07 -23.25 26.22
C ASP A 550 28.44 -21.91 26.87
N PRO A 551 29.41 -21.84 27.80
CA PRO A 551 29.69 -20.64 28.57
C PRO A 551 30.10 -19.42 27.73
N ARG A 552 30.48 -19.61 26.46
CA ARG A 552 30.90 -18.53 25.54
C ARG A 552 29.81 -17.49 25.29
N TRP A 553 28.54 -17.80 25.55
CA TRP A 553 27.49 -16.77 25.43
C TRP A 553 27.65 -15.66 26.47
N LEU A 554 28.27 -15.93 27.63
CA LEU A 554 28.59 -14.90 28.64
C LEU A 554 29.71 -13.95 28.19
N GLU A 555 30.52 -14.37 27.21
CA GLU A 555 31.60 -13.55 26.64
C GLU A 555 31.07 -12.49 25.64
N HIS A 556 29.78 -12.53 25.29
CA HIS A 556 29.18 -11.57 24.37
C HIS A 556 29.31 -10.13 24.91
N PRO A 557 29.88 -9.18 24.14
CA PRO A 557 30.19 -7.82 24.63
C PRO A 557 28.97 -7.12 25.26
N ASP A 558 27.81 -7.26 24.64
CA ASP A 558 26.56 -6.64 25.09
C ASP A 558 25.98 -7.27 26.37
N LEU A 559 26.42 -8.48 26.74
CA LEU A 559 25.93 -9.20 27.92
C LEU A 559 26.83 -9.03 29.15
N GLN A 560 28.11 -8.70 28.95
CA GLN A 560 29.07 -8.54 30.05
C GLN A 560 28.62 -7.51 31.11
N PRO A 561 28.13 -6.30 30.78
CA PRO A 561 27.74 -5.32 31.79
C PRO A 561 26.37 -5.57 32.40
N LEU A 562 25.59 -6.52 31.86
CA LEU A 562 24.20 -6.71 32.25
C LEU A 562 24.08 -7.63 33.48
N THR A 563 23.16 -7.23 34.36
CA THR A 563 22.53 -8.06 35.39
C THR A 563 21.03 -8.08 35.13
N TRP A 564 20.33 -9.12 35.55
CA TRP A 564 18.90 -9.26 35.30
C TRP A 564 18.11 -9.28 36.59
N GLU A 565 17.04 -8.50 36.64
CA GLU A 565 16.08 -8.51 37.74
C GLU A 565 15.21 -9.77 37.69
N HIS A 566 15.01 -10.36 36.51
CA HIS A 566 14.32 -11.64 36.34
C HIS A 566 15.10 -12.58 35.42
N ILE A 567 15.38 -13.79 35.90
CA ILE A 567 15.87 -14.90 35.09
C ILE A 567 14.76 -15.94 34.98
N VAL A 568 14.38 -16.29 33.76
CA VAL A 568 13.31 -17.25 33.44
C VAL A 568 13.91 -18.46 32.73
N LEU A 569 13.75 -19.64 33.33
CA LEU A 569 14.14 -20.91 32.75
C LEU A 569 12.93 -21.62 32.13
N ASP A 570 12.93 -21.76 30.81
CA ASP A 570 11.93 -22.53 30.05
C ASP A 570 12.48 -23.94 29.76
N GLY A 571 12.50 -24.78 30.81
CA GLY A 571 13.07 -26.12 30.73
C GLY A 571 13.58 -26.68 32.06
N VAL A 572 14.33 -27.77 31.94
CA VAL A 572 14.87 -28.51 33.09
C VAL A 572 16.30 -28.06 33.37
N LEU A 573 16.58 -27.80 34.64
CA LEU A 573 17.94 -27.66 35.18
C LEU A 573 18.59 -29.06 35.25
N ASP A 574 19.61 -29.30 34.42
CA ASP A 574 20.36 -30.55 34.44
C ASP A 574 21.08 -30.68 35.79
N GLN A 575 20.97 -31.87 36.41
CA GLN A 575 21.49 -32.06 37.75
C GLN A 575 23.02 -31.94 37.83
N GLN A 576 23.72 -32.11 36.71
CA GLN A 576 25.18 -32.01 36.62
C GLN A 576 25.65 -30.62 36.13
N ASP A 577 24.74 -29.66 35.97
CA ASP A 577 25.07 -28.32 35.47
C ASP A 577 25.62 -27.44 36.60
N GLU A 578 26.94 -27.28 36.64
CA GLU A 578 27.65 -26.37 37.56
C GLU A 578 27.68 -24.92 37.06
N LEU A 579 27.38 -24.69 35.78
CA LEU A 579 27.44 -23.36 35.16
C LEU A 579 26.24 -22.50 35.56
N PHE A 580 25.05 -23.11 35.65
CA PHE A 580 23.83 -22.36 35.93
C PHE A 580 23.77 -21.72 37.34
N PRO A 581 24.18 -22.41 38.42
CA PRO A 581 24.30 -21.79 39.74
C PRO A 581 25.24 -20.58 39.74
N GLN A 582 26.37 -20.66 39.01
CA GLN A 582 27.32 -19.55 38.88
C GLN A 582 26.67 -18.34 38.18
N ILE A 583 25.88 -18.58 37.12
CA ILE A 583 25.13 -17.51 36.43
C ILE A 583 24.15 -16.82 37.38
N LEU A 584 23.42 -17.58 38.21
CA LEU A 584 22.50 -17.00 39.20
C LEU A 584 23.24 -16.17 40.25
N GLU A 585 24.44 -16.59 40.66
CA GLU A 585 25.25 -15.85 41.63
C GLU A 585 25.80 -14.54 41.03
N GLU A 586 26.38 -14.59 39.83
CA GLU A 586 27.06 -13.45 39.20
C GLU A 586 26.12 -12.47 38.51
N LYS A 587 25.03 -12.96 37.89
CA LYS A 587 24.22 -12.17 36.95
C LYS A 587 22.81 -11.84 37.42
N LEU A 588 22.29 -12.53 38.43
CA LEU A 588 21.00 -12.15 39.02
C LEU A 588 21.18 -10.91 39.90
N ALA A 589 20.41 -9.85 39.60
CA ALA A 589 20.46 -8.59 40.33
C ALA A 589 20.06 -8.75 41.81
N PRO A 590 20.46 -7.83 42.71
CA PRO A 590 20.01 -7.83 44.11
C PRO A 590 18.48 -7.80 44.19
N LYS A 591 17.89 -8.65 45.04
CA LYS A 591 16.43 -8.86 45.14
C LYS A 591 15.77 -9.42 43.86
N GLY A 592 16.55 -9.86 42.88
CA GLY A 592 16.07 -10.44 41.63
C GLY A 592 15.37 -11.79 41.82
N TRP A 593 14.61 -12.17 40.80
CA TRP A 593 13.79 -13.39 40.77
C TRP A 593 14.35 -14.40 39.78
N PHE A 594 14.40 -15.65 40.23
CA PHE A 594 14.63 -16.79 39.36
C PHE A 594 13.33 -17.60 39.26
N THR A 595 12.78 -17.73 38.05
CA THR A 595 11.54 -18.47 37.79
C THR A 595 11.82 -19.62 36.85
N GLY A 596 11.36 -20.83 37.18
CA GLY A 596 11.42 -21.97 36.27
C GLY A 596 10.04 -22.55 36.00
N CYS A 597 9.84 -23.02 34.77
CA CYS A 597 8.66 -23.74 34.35
C CYS A 597 9.07 -24.99 33.58
N LEU A 598 8.59 -26.16 34.00
CA LEU A 598 8.83 -27.41 33.28
C LEU A 598 7.62 -28.35 33.35
N PRO A 599 7.42 -29.21 32.35
CA PRO A 599 6.47 -30.29 32.47
C PRO A 599 6.96 -31.32 33.50
N LEU A 600 6.03 -31.95 34.21
CA LEU A 600 6.24 -33.12 35.07
C LEU A 600 5.52 -34.33 34.45
N PRO A 601 6.14 -35.04 33.50
CA PRO A 601 5.48 -36.09 32.75
C PRO A 601 4.93 -37.23 33.64
N GLY A 602 5.66 -37.61 34.69
CA GLY A 602 5.26 -38.70 35.60
C GLY A 602 4.17 -38.35 36.61
N ALA A 603 3.85 -37.05 36.77
CA ALA A 603 2.83 -36.53 37.68
C ALA A 603 1.52 -36.13 36.97
N GLY A 604 1.39 -36.47 35.69
CA GLY A 604 0.19 -36.28 34.88
C GLY A 604 -0.49 -37.61 34.50
N SER A 605 -1.31 -37.60 33.45
CA SER A 605 -1.91 -38.80 32.88
C SER A 605 -0.86 -39.73 32.29
N ARG A 606 -1.09 -41.03 32.42
CA ARG A 606 -0.15 -42.09 32.04
C ARG A 606 -0.71 -42.96 30.92
N LEU A 607 0.17 -43.56 30.11
CA LEU A 607 -0.26 -44.46 29.03
C LEU A 607 -0.89 -45.74 29.57
N SER A 608 -0.44 -46.24 30.74
CA SER A 608 -1.08 -47.35 31.44
C SER A 608 -2.55 -47.10 31.76
N GLU A 609 -2.97 -45.85 31.95
CA GLU A 609 -4.38 -45.52 32.24
C GLU A 609 -5.30 -45.90 31.08
N LEU A 610 -4.81 -45.87 29.84
CA LEU A 610 -5.55 -46.30 28.66
C LEU A 610 -5.74 -47.82 28.59
N LEU A 611 -4.98 -48.58 29.38
CA LEU A 611 -5.06 -50.04 29.47
C LEU A 611 -5.91 -50.52 30.65
N LYS A 612 -6.28 -49.64 31.58
CA LYS A 612 -7.13 -49.98 32.74
C LYS A 612 -8.45 -50.61 32.27
N GLY A 613 -8.76 -51.79 32.82
CA GLY A 613 -9.94 -52.58 32.43
C GLY A 613 -9.88 -53.26 31.06
N ARG A 614 -8.76 -53.14 30.32
CA ARG A 614 -8.53 -53.82 29.03
C ARG A 614 -7.51 -54.96 29.11
N VAL A 615 -6.75 -55.02 30.20
CA VAL A 615 -5.79 -56.08 30.53
C VAL A 615 -6.03 -56.58 31.96
N GLU A 616 -5.47 -57.75 32.29
CA GLU A 616 -5.54 -58.31 33.64
C GLU A 616 -4.74 -57.45 34.65
N ASP A 617 -5.22 -57.34 35.89
CA ASP A 617 -4.61 -56.47 36.91
C ASP A 617 -3.12 -56.77 37.13
N LYS A 618 -2.73 -58.05 37.10
CA LYS A 618 -1.33 -58.46 37.25
C LYS A 618 -0.44 -57.98 36.09
N LEU A 619 -0.98 -57.91 34.87
CA LEU A 619 -0.28 -57.38 33.71
C LEU A 619 -0.24 -55.85 33.78
N LEU A 620 -1.34 -55.21 34.20
CA LEU A 620 -1.39 -53.76 34.39
C LEU A 620 -0.34 -53.28 35.40
N SER A 621 -0.21 -53.94 36.57
CA SER A 621 0.78 -53.56 37.58
C SER A 621 2.22 -53.64 37.04
N ARG A 622 2.56 -54.66 36.25
CA ARG A 622 3.89 -54.76 35.60
C ARG A 622 4.14 -53.65 34.58
N ILE A 623 3.08 -53.21 33.88
CA ILE A 623 3.16 -52.07 32.95
C ILE A 623 3.35 -50.77 33.73
N GLU A 624 2.60 -50.56 34.81
CA GLU A 624 2.71 -49.39 35.68
C GLU A 624 4.11 -49.30 36.33
N GLU A 625 4.69 -50.44 36.77
CA GLU A 625 6.08 -50.50 37.27
C GLU A 625 7.11 -50.10 36.21
N GLY A 626 6.98 -50.62 34.98
CA GLY A 626 7.87 -50.25 33.87
C GLY A 626 7.74 -48.78 33.48
N GLU A 627 6.52 -48.24 33.52
CA GLU A 627 6.23 -46.83 33.25
C GLU A 627 6.74 -45.90 34.37
N GLU A 628 6.67 -46.32 35.64
CA GLU A 628 7.25 -45.59 36.77
C GLU A 628 8.78 -45.50 36.64
N LEU A 629 9.44 -46.60 36.26
CA LEU A 629 10.88 -46.62 35.98
C LEU A 629 11.24 -45.69 34.83
N PHE A 630 10.44 -45.67 33.76
CA PHE A 630 10.62 -44.74 32.66
C PHE A 630 10.62 -43.28 33.14
N TYR A 631 9.60 -42.87 33.91
CA TYR A 631 9.53 -41.48 34.38
C TYR A 631 10.61 -41.14 35.40
N THR A 632 10.96 -42.06 36.29
CA THR A 632 12.00 -41.84 37.31
C THR A 632 13.39 -41.72 36.71
N GLU A 633 13.73 -42.53 35.69
CA GLU A 633 15.05 -42.51 35.05
C GLU A 633 15.20 -41.47 33.92
N ARG A 634 14.14 -41.17 33.14
CA ARG A 634 14.22 -40.32 31.94
C ARG A 634 13.69 -38.89 32.12
N ALA A 635 12.92 -38.61 33.16
CA ALA A 635 12.38 -37.28 33.41
C ALA A 635 12.84 -36.74 34.77
N PRO A 636 14.16 -36.53 34.97
CA PRO A 636 14.64 -35.90 36.20
C PRO A 636 14.04 -34.50 36.29
N TYR A 637 13.21 -34.26 37.29
CA TYR A 637 12.76 -32.93 37.66
C TYR A 637 13.61 -32.40 38.81
N PRO A 638 13.73 -31.08 38.99
CA PRO A 638 14.49 -30.52 40.09
C PRO A 638 13.92 -31.02 41.43
N GLN A 639 14.81 -31.47 42.32
CA GLN A 639 14.42 -31.84 43.68
C GLN A 639 14.21 -30.58 44.50
N LYS A 640 13.10 -30.50 45.23
CA LYS A 640 12.75 -29.33 46.05
C LYS A 640 13.87 -28.97 47.04
N GLU A 641 14.44 -29.98 47.70
CA GLU A 641 15.55 -29.84 48.64
C GLU A 641 16.79 -29.19 48.01
N ARG A 642 17.09 -29.51 46.74
CA ARG A 642 18.20 -28.86 46.03
C ARG A 642 17.91 -27.40 45.72
N MET A 643 16.66 -27.08 45.36
CA MET A 643 16.25 -25.71 45.05
C MET A 643 16.19 -24.84 46.30
N GLU A 644 15.86 -25.42 47.46
CA GLU A 644 15.94 -24.74 48.76
C GLU A 644 17.38 -24.41 49.18
N ASN A 645 18.37 -25.11 48.62
CA ASN A 645 19.81 -24.91 48.89
C ASN A 645 20.57 -24.33 47.69
N LEU A 646 19.87 -23.78 46.69
CA LEU A 646 20.49 -23.30 45.45
C LEU A 646 21.02 -21.86 45.63
N ALA A 647 22.34 -21.73 45.80
CA ALA A 647 23.03 -20.45 46.03
C ALA A 647 22.43 -19.67 47.23
N ASP A 648 22.56 -18.33 47.23
CA ASP A 648 21.96 -17.44 48.24
C ASP A 648 20.49 -17.09 47.93
N LEU A 649 19.74 -18.04 47.34
CA LEU A 649 18.35 -17.84 46.95
C LEU A 649 17.38 -18.47 47.95
N THR A 650 16.26 -17.79 48.20
CA THR A 650 15.16 -18.33 49.00
C THR A 650 14.05 -18.84 48.10
N LEU A 651 13.62 -20.10 48.26
CA LEU A 651 12.47 -20.65 47.56
C LEU A 651 11.17 -19.99 48.07
N VAL A 652 10.46 -19.30 47.18
CA VAL A 652 9.21 -18.57 47.49
C VAL A 652 7.98 -19.33 47.00
N GLU A 653 8.09 -20.01 45.85
CA GLU A 653 6.98 -20.75 45.26
C GLU A 653 7.42 -22.13 44.77
N TRP A 654 6.57 -23.12 45.01
CA TRP A 654 6.70 -24.48 44.47
C TRP A 654 5.30 -25.03 44.19
N THR A 655 4.80 -24.78 42.98
CA THR A 655 3.41 -25.05 42.61
C THR A 655 3.35 -26.05 41.46
N GLN A 656 2.56 -27.12 41.65
CA GLN A 656 2.19 -28.01 40.56
C GLN A 656 0.86 -27.56 39.96
N LEU A 657 0.84 -27.34 38.64
CA LEU A 657 -0.32 -26.90 37.90
C LEU A 657 -0.78 -28.01 36.95
N PRO A 658 -1.85 -28.75 37.29
CA PRO A 658 -2.45 -29.70 36.39
C PRO A 658 -3.24 -28.97 35.30
N ILE A 659 -2.90 -29.25 34.04
CA ILE A 659 -3.59 -28.72 32.87
C ILE A 659 -4.25 -29.89 32.15
N GLU A 660 -5.57 -29.97 32.27
CA GLU A 660 -6.38 -30.96 31.57
C GLU A 660 -6.63 -30.51 30.13
N GLU A 661 -6.30 -31.38 29.19
CA GLU A 661 -6.54 -31.23 27.77
C GLU A 661 -7.33 -32.44 27.29
N SER A 662 -8.02 -32.35 26.15
CA SER A 662 -8.54 -33.56 25.53
C SER A 662 -7.69 -33.95 24.35
N LEU A 663 -7.21 -35.18 24.41
CA LEU A 663 -6.27 -35.74 23.47
C LEU A 663 -7.04 -36.63 22.49
N VAL A 664 -6.77 -36.45 21.21
CA VAL A 664 -7.28 -37.32 20.14
C VAL A 664 -6.15 -38.27 19.76
N PRO A 665 -6.29 -39.58 20.01
CA PRO A 665 -5.25 -40.53 19.68
C PRO A 665 -5.10 -40.64 18.16
N ASN A 666 -3.89 -40.42 17.66
CA ASN A 666 -3.54 -40.66 16.26
C ASN A 666 -2.21 -41.44 16.20
N ALA A 667 -1.93 -42.05 15.04
CA ALA A 667 -0.73 -42.88 14.84
C ALA A 667 0.57 -42.10 15.12
N GLN A 668 0.55 -40.80 14.84
CA GLN A 668 1.62 -39.82 14.98
C GLN A 668 1.98 -39.54 16.45
N TRP A 669 0.98 -39.29 17.31
CA TRP A 669 1.17 -39.11 18.75
C TRP A 669 1.69 -40.38 19.44
N LEU A 670 1.24 -41.55 19.00
CA LEU A 670 1.64 -42.85 19.59
C LEU A 670 3.01 -43.32 19.11
N ALA A 671 3.39 -43.03 17.87
CA ALA A 671 4.62 -43.56 17.27
C ALA A 671 5.89 -43.34 18.12
N PRO A 672 6.16 -42.16 18.73
CA PRO A 672 7.32 -41.96 19.58
C PRO A 672 7.39 -42.89 20.80
N TRP A 673 6.24 -43.24 21.39
CA TRP A 673 6.15 -44.11 22.56
C TRP A 673 6.53 -45.56 22.23
N PHE A 674 6.26 -45.99 21.00
CA PHE A 674 6.48 -47.36 20.50
C PHE A 674 7.73 -47.54 19.64
N LYS A 675 8.55 -46.48 19.47
CA LYS A 675 9.85 -46.64 18.79
C LYS A 675 10.68 -47.68 19.53
N ASP A 676 11.18 -48.67 18.80
CA ASP A 676 12.06 -49.71 19.32
C ASP A 676 13.49 -49.18 19.44
N LEU A 677 13.65 -48.19 20.31
CA LEU A 677 14.91 -47.49 20.59
C LEU A 677 15.24 -47.60 22.08
N PRO A 678 16.52 -47.72 22.44
CA PRO A 678 16.95 -47.70 23.84
C PRO A 678 16.41 -46.46 24.56
N GLY A 679 15.58 -46.69 25.58
CA GLY A 679 15.00 -45.66 26.42
C GLY A 679 13.67 -45.05 25.97
N SER A 680 12.98 -45.64 25.00
CA SER A 680 11.56 -45.36 24.77
C SER A 680 10.70 -45.93 25.91
N TRP A 681 9.49 -45.39 26.10
CA TRP A 681 8.52 -45.94 27.05
C TRP A 681 8.30 -47.44 26.83
N PHE A 682 8.14 -47.85 25.58
CA PHE A 682 7.94 -49.25 25.24
C PHE A 682 9.14 -50.12 25.61
N ASN A 683 10.38 -49.63 25.49
CA ASN A 683 11.56 -50.35 25.94
C ASN A 683 11.53 -50.61 27.45
N TYR A 684 11.09 -49.66 28.27
CA TYR A 684 10.99 -49.83 29.72
C TYR A 684 9.88 -50.80 30.12
N VAL A 685 8.71 -50.64 29.53
CA VAL A 685 7.55 -51.50 29.82
C VAL A 685 7.79 -52.93 29.35
N SER A 686 8.48 -53.14 28.22
CA SER A 686 8.74 -54.49 27.68
C SER A 686 9.79 -55.29 28.44
N ARG A 687 10.66 -54.67 29.27
CA ARG A 687 11.72 -55.37 30.04
C ARG A 687 11.19 -56.52 30.88
N ASN A 688 9.99 -56.35 31.41
CA ASN A 688 9.37 -57.29 32.33
C ASN A 688 8.15 -58.00 31.72
N LEU A 689 8.01 -58.05 30.38
CA LEU A 689 6.85 -58.63 29.66
C LEU A 689 7.25 -59.72 28.66
N GLY A 690 6.40 -60.73 28.46
CA GLY A 690 6.58 -61.76 27.43
C GLY A 690 6.15 -61.30 26.03
N GLU A 691 6.62 -61.96 24.96
CA GLU A 691 6.32 -61.57 23.57
C GLU A 691 4.83 -61.50 23.24
N ASP A 692 4.01 -62.39 23.82
CA ASP A 692 2.55 -62.38 23.64
C ASP A 692 1.88 -61.20 24.34
N GLU A 693 2.37 -60.83 25.53
CA GLU A 693 1.90 -59.66 26.29
C GLU A 693 2.25 -58.36 25.54
N ILE A 694 3.46 -58.29 24.98
CA ILE A 694 3.96 -57.18 24.16
C ILE A 694 3.10 -57.00 22.89
N ARG A 695 2.80 -58.08 22.17
CA ARG A 695 1.90 -58.05 21.00
C ARG A 695 0.49 -57.59 21.39
N ARG A 696 -0.03 -58.07 22.52
CA ARG A 696 -1.35 -57.70 23.04
C ARG A 696 -1.43 -56.21 23.36
N ILE A 697 -0.41 -55.63 24.01
CA ILE A 697 -0.36 -54.19 24.34
C ILE A 697 -0.32 -53.35 23.07
N ARG A 698 0.55 -53.67 22.09
CA ARG A 698 0.60 -52.97 20.81
C ARG A 698 -0.76 -53.00 20.10
N ALA A 699 -1.43 -54.15 20.13
CA ALA A 699 -2.76 -54.29 19.52
C ALA A 699 -3.86 -53.52 20.25
N LEU A 700 -3.71 -53.21 21.54
CA LEU A 700 -4.69 -52.46 22.34
C LEU A 700 -4.49 -50.94 22.27
N LEU A 701 -3.25 -50.50 22.05
CA LEU A 701 -2.86 -49.09 21.91
C LEU A 701 -2.78 -48.63 20.44
N GLN A 702 -3.48 -49.34 19.54
CA GLN A 702 -3.71 -48.87 18.17
C GLN A 702 -4.71 -47.70 18.18
N PRO A 703 -4.49 -46.64 17.36
CA PRO A 703 -5.39 -45.49 17.30
C PRO A 703 -6.86 -45.88 17.11
N GLU A 704 -7.13 -46.90 16.29
CA GLU A 704 -8.49 -47.38 15.96
C GLU A 704 -9.20 -48.06 17.14
N LYS A 705 -8.47 -48.48 18.18
CA LYS A 705 -9.01 -49.13 19.37
C LYS A 705 -9.09 -48.21 20.59
N LEU A 706 -8.56 -46.99 20.47
CA LEU A 706 -8.67 -45.97 21.50
C LEU A 706 -9.96 -45.15 21.32
N PRO A 707 -10.47 -44.52 22.38
CA PRO A 707 -11.60 -43.60 22.26
C PRO A 707 -11.31 -42.46 21.28
N SER A 708 -12.32 -41.93 20.61
CA SER A 708 -12.18 -40.79 19.67
C SER A 708 -11.54 -39.55 20.32
N SER A 709 -11.74 -39.37 21.63
CA SER A 709 -10.93 -38.49 22.47
C SER A 709 -11.00 -38.94 23.94
N PHE A 710 -10.02 -38.52 24.74
CA PHE A 710 -10.00 -38.76 26.19
C PHE A 710 -9.37 -37.56 26.93
N PRO A 711 -9.69 -37.35 28.22
CA PRO A 711 -9.00 -36.36 29.03
C PRO A 711 -7.55 -36.78 29.26
N TRP A 712 -6.64 -35.82 29.17
CA TRP A 712 -5.21 -36.01 29.38
C TRP A 712 -4.66 -34.84 30.18
N THR A 713 -4.19 -35.13 31.39
CA THR A 713 -3.67 -34.11 32.30
C THR A 713 -2.17 -34.01 32.13
N ARG A 714 -1.68 -32.83 31.75
CA ARG A 714 -0.26 -32.48 31.80
C ARG A 714 0.00 -31.66 33.05
N ASN A 715 0.84 -32.15 33.93
CA ASN A 715 1.21 -31.42 35.13
C ASN A 715 2.46 -30.58 34.86
N TRP A 716 2.47 -29.34 35.31
CA TRP A 716 3.59 -28.42 35.16
C TRP A 716 4.10 -28.00 36.54
N LEU A 717 5.42 -28.00 36.73
CA LEU A 717 6.02 -27.42 37.92
C LEU A 717 6.41 -25.97 37.63
N ILE A 718 5.91 -25.06 38.46
CA ILE A 718 6.35 -23.67 38.52
C ILE A 718 7.07 -23.50 39.86
N TYR A 719 8.29 -23.01 39.81
CA TYR A 719 9.03 -22.64 41.01
C TYR A 719 9.60 -21.24 40.88
N ARG A 720 9.64 -20.51 41.99
CA ARG A 720 10.23 -19.18 42.06
C ARG A 720 11.15 -19.05 43.26
N LEU A 721 12.34 -18.54 43.00
CA LEU A 721 13.35 -18.26 44.00
C LEU A 721 13.66 -16.76 43.97
N ARG A 722 14.02 -16.21 45.12
CA ARG A 722 14.36 -14.79 45.27
C ARG A 722 15.74 -14.64 45.88
N LYS A 723 16.57 -13.78 45.29
CA LYS A 723 17.88 -13.43 45.85
C LYS A 723 17.74 -12.58 47.09
N SER A 724 18.51 -12.88 48.12
CA SER A 724 18.61 -12.03 49.31
C SER A 724 19.11 -10.62 48.95
N ALA A 725 18.82 -9.65 49.81
CA ALA A 725 19.14 -8.23 49.58
C ALA A 725 20.57 -7.84 49.99
N THR A 726 21.45 -8.81 50.23
CA THR A 726 22.83 -8.60 50.72
C THR A 726 23.74 -7.96 49.69
#